data_AF-A0A936AYE2-F1
#
_entry.id   AF-A0A936AYE2-F1
#
_cell.length_a   1.000
_cell.length_b   1.000
_cell.length_c   1.000
_cell.angle_alpha   90.00
_cell.angle_beta   90.00
_cell.angle_gamma   90.00
#
_symmetry.space_group_name_H-M   'P 1'
#
loop_
_entity.id
_entity.type
_entity.pdbx_description
1 polymer ?
#
loop_
_entity_poly.entity_id
_entity_poly.type
_entity_poly.pdbx_seq_one_letter_code
_entity_poly.pdbx_strand_id
1 'polypeptide(L)'
;MYNPTNNFSPPPLPAQTTMLHTNGTHFQDTHGRTVLLRGVNLGGSSKLPRQPNGATHLKEQFYNTQAVSFIGRPFPPAEADEHFGRLRAWGFNCLRFLVTWEAIEHAGPGQYDVAYLDYVQKMIAKAGEYGFYVFVDPHQDVWSRWTGGDGAPAWTLEAVGFDIAKLHETGAAFLHQELRMQAEGRRGRGAEGESDYPTMQWVTNYNKLGTATMFSLFFGGRAIAPHTLIEGENAQEYLQRHYINAIKQVAQRVKEMPHVLGYDTLNEPHQGWLGRADLHNRAGLFNQGPAPTPFQSMLLGAGFPQEAAVVTNGLMGERVLYHEVLNPNGVRVWRPGYEDVWQANGVWDVDTAGQPRLLRPDHFTQHGDVAETFVKPFLERFTHELRAVHPEAIIFAESTLGLGLPQLALPNLVNASHWYDAILLFRRQFNANLGLDSHTQRPILGKSNVAKSFAAQLAQIQREGAEQFGGPTLLGEFGISFDLDDNIGWREGNFSSHISALDRTWQALEANLLSGTLWNYTADNTNAHGDQWNGEDLSIFSRDQIHELDDPHNLDAGGRATAAFVRPYPRTTAGEPVAMQFDLATRTFTYRFKHDPAATAPTQIFVPNYHYAVGLGVELSDGRCDYDPEAQLLTYHHTAAQAEHTITITREHGPAEVLAGPIQTSSGANYPLEHEFIRTNGVTLHVVLAGPQDGQPVLLLHGFPEFWYGWKYQIPYLVRLGYRVIVPDQRGYNLSDKPKRIKDYALDKLAADAIGLLDALGYPQAHLIGHDWGAMVAWWVVIHYPSRIHKAIILNVPHPAAFQQELRHNPQQMAKSWYAAFFQIPWLNEALAPATDWQLGEMMLRQSGHPDTFTAEDIAQYRAAWARPGALRATLNWYRALVQYRPHLADPMVRVPLLLIWGAQDVALAREMALPSVRDYCADGRLIFIEEATHWVQHDEPERVNGYIGRFLNG
;
A
#
# COMPACT_ATOMS: atom_id res chain seq x y z
N MET A 1 14.02 23.18 23.51
CA MET A 1 13.40 24.40 22.96
C MET A 1 13.11 24.13 21.50
N TYR A 2 11.82 24.10 21.17
CA TYR A 2 11.26 23.75 19.87
C TYR A 2 11.31 24.99 18.97
N ASN A 3 11.83 24.88 17.75
CA ASN A 3 11.70 25.91 16.72
C ASN A 3 10.72 25.38 15.66
N PRO A 4 9.47 25.88 15.59
CA PRO A 4 8.41 25.36 14.72
C PRO A 4 8.56 25.76 13.24
N THR A 5 9.75 26.14 12.81
CA THR A 5 10.02 26.58 11.43
C THR A 5 11.23 25.83 10.86
N ASN A 6 11.00 24.64 10.31
CA ASN A 6 11.79 24.09 9.20
C ASN A 6 11.10 22.86 8.58
N ASN A 7 10.45 23.12 7.44
CA ASN A 7 10.10 22.28 6.28
C ASN A 7 9.79 20.79 6.47
N PHE A 8 8.49 20.49 6.59
CA PHE A 8 7.88 19.18 6.26
C PHE A 8 7.85 18.87 4.75
N SER A 9 8.57 19.62 3.92
CA SER A 9 8.33 19.61 2.47
C SER A 9 9.64 19.52 1.71
N PRO A 10 9.81 18.55 0.79
CA PRO A 10 10.75 18.72 -0.30
C PRO A 10 10.44 20.07 -0.98
N PRO A 11 11.45 20.85 -1.42
CA PRO A 11 11.23 22.16 -2.01
C PRO A 11 10.17 22.06 -3.11
N PRO A 12 9.22 23.01 -3.21
CA PRO A 12 8.14 22.93 -4.18
C PRO A 12 8.75 22.76 -5.58
N LEU A 13 8.28 21.75 -6.32
CA LEU A 13 8.44 21.77 -7.77
C LEU A 13 7.76 23.03 -8.30
N PRO A 14 8.11 23.50 -9.50
CA PRO A 14 7.27 24.47 -10.19
C PRO A 14 5.82 23.98 -10.14
N ALA A 15 4.90 24.85 -9.72
CA ALA A 15 3.47 24.52 -9.69
C ALA A 15 3.07 23.88 -11.01
N GLN A 16 2.17 22.89 -10.97
CA GLN A 16 1.73 22.25 -12.21
C GLN A 16 0.90 23.25 -13.03
N THR A 17 1.51 23.86 -14.04
CA THR A 17 0.87 24.85 -14.91
C THR A 17 0.54 24.31 -16.29
N THR A 18 0.91 23.06 -16.58
CA THR A 18 0.77 22.49 -17.91
C THR A 18 -0.59 21.81 -18.03
N MET A 19 -1.38 22.20 -19.03
CA MET A 19 -2.63 21.50 -19.35
C MET A 19 -2.33 20.18 -20.09
N LEU A 20 -3.17 19.17 -19.88
CA LEU A 20 -3.14 17.93 -20.65
C LEU A 20 -4.37 17.83 -21.54
N HIS A 21 -4.18 17.21 -22.70
CA HIS A 21 -5.25 16.77 -23.58
C HIS A 21 -5.04 15.31 -23.99
N THR A 22 -6.07 14.72 -24.58
CA THR A 22 -5.95 13.38 -25.18
C THR A 22 -5.45 13.49 -26.62
N ASN A 23 -4.53 12.61 -27.01
CA ASN A 23 -4.08 12.46 -28.38
C ASN A 23 -3.99 10.97 -28.72
N GLY A 24 -5.00 10.46 -29.42
CA GLY A 24 -5.22 9.02 -29.57
C GLY A 24 -5.25 8.33 -28.20
N THR A 25 -4.43 7.29 -28.03
CA THR A 25 -4.37 6.48 -26.81
C THR A 25 -3.45 7.06 -25.72
N HIS A 26 -3.00 8.31 -25.84
CA HIS A 26 -2.05 8.93 -24.92
C HIS A 26 -2.59 10.23 -24.30
N PHE A 27 -2.17 10.49 -23.06
CA PHE A 27 -2.20 11.84 -22.49
C PHE A 27 -0.99 12.61 -22.99
N GLN A 28 -1.19 13.84 -23.46
CA GLN A 28 -0.13 14.68 -23.99
C GLN A 28 -0.13 16.05 -23.32
N ASP A 29 1.05 16.57 -23.03
CA ASP A 29 1.22 17.93 -22.50
C ASP A 29 1.35 18.98 -23.62
N THR A 30 1.31 20.26 -23.26
CA THR A 30 1.42 21.36 -24.23
C THR A 30 2.77 21.45 -24.95
N HIS A 31 3.78 20.68 -24.52
CA HIS A 31 5.10 20.61 -25.15
C HIS A 31 5.22 19.42 -26.11
N GLY A 32 4.14 18.64 -26.30
CA GLY A 32 4.09 17.47 -27.15
C GLY A 32 4.59 16.18 -26.49
N ARG A 33 4.88 16.18 -25.17
CA ARG A 33 5.36 15.00 -24.47
C ARG A 33 4.21 14.08 -24.08
N THR A 34 4.41 12.78 -24.21
CA THR A 34 3.50 11.77 -23.64
C THR A 34 3.62 11.79 -22.12
N VAL A 35 2.50 11.79 -21.42
CA VAL A 35 2.44 11.82 -19.95
C VAL A 35 1.91 10.49 -19.42
N LEU A 36 2.62 9.92 -18.45
CA LEU A 36 2.14 8.77 -17.70
C LEU A 36 1.60 9.27 -16.35
N LEU A 37 0.30 9.08 -16.13
CA LEU A 37 -0.35 9.47 -14.89
C LEU A 37 -0.23 8.31 -13.89
N ARG A 38 0.61 8.50 -12.88
CA ARG A 38 0.74 7.60 -11.73
C ARG A 38 0.03 8.25 -10.56
N GLY A 39 -1.16 7.76 -10.26
CA GLY A 39 -2.03 8.41 -9.30
C GLY A 39 -2.43 7.54 -8.12
N VAL A 40 -3.22 8.17 -7.25
CA VAL A 40 -3.81 7.57 -6.06
C VAL A 40 -5.22 8.11 -5.85
N ASN A 41 -6.12 7.27 -5.38
CA ASN A 41 -7.45 7.66 -4.92
C ASN A 41 -7.33 8.35 -3.57
N LEU A 42 -7.81 9.60 -3.48
CA LEU A 42 -7.58 10.44 -2.32
C LEU A 42 -8.81 10.52 -1.41
N GLY A 43 -8.74 9.78 -0.31
CA GLY A 43 -9.69 9.81 0.80
C GLY A 43 -10.80 8.77 0.69
N GLY A 44 -10.52 7.50 0.99
CA GLY A 44 -11.55 6.46 1.14
C GLY A 44 -12.59 6.84 2.20
N SER A 45 -12.16 7.51 3.27
CA SER A 45 -13.07 8.06 4.29
C SER A 45 -13.88 9.28 3.83
N SER A 46 -13.60 9.86 2.65
CA SER A 46 -14.39 10.94 2.04
C SER A 46 -15.80 10.49 1.63
N LYS A 47 -16.03 9.17 1.58
CA LYS A 47 -17.36 8.54 1.46
C LYS A 47 -18.32 8.97 2.56
N LEU A 48 -17.80 9.40 3.73
CA LEU A 48 -18.57 9.60 4.95
C LEU A 48 -18.41 11.01 5.53
N PRO A 49 -19.45 11.56 6.17
CA PRO A 49 -19.35 12.86 6.82
C PRO A 49 -18.32 12.82 7.95
N ARG A 50 -17.61 13.94 8.12
CA ARG A 50 -16.62 14.12 9.18
C ARG A 50 -17.25 14.53 10.50
N GLN A 51 -18.33 15.33 10.43
CA GLN A 51 -19.09 15.82 11.58
C GLN A 51 -20.59 15.69 11.31
N PRO A 52 -21.36 14.99 12.17
CA PRO A 52 -20.87 14.02 13.16
C PRO A 52 -20.02 12.92 12.48
N ASN A 53 -19.29 12.12 13.27
CA ASN A 53 -18.47 11.06 12.70
C ASN A 53 -19.35 10.04 11.96
N GLY A 54 -19.21 9.97 10.63
CA GLY A 54 -20.03 9.14 9.75
C GLY A 54 -19.58 7.69 9.61
N ALA A 55 -18.54 7.24 10.33
CA ALA A 55 -18.02 5.88 10.26
C ALA A 55 -19.13 4.82 10.30
N THR A 56 -19.09 3.82 9.43
CA THR A 56 -20.26 2.94 9.20
C THR A 56 -20.60 2.03 10.37
N HIS A 57 -19.65 1.78 11.27
CA HIS A 57 -19.87 1.03 12.50
C HIS A 57 -20.61 1.84 13.59
N LEU A 58 -20.85 3.13 13.36
CA LEU A 58 -21.55 4.03 14.27
C LEU A 58 -22.99 4.27 13.82
N LYS A 59 -23.96 3.97 14.71
CA LYS A 59 -25.38 4.27 14.48
C LYS A 59 -25.78 5.68 14.94
N GLU A 60 -25.06 6.24 15.90
CA GLU A 60 -25.40 7.54 16.47
C GLU A 60 -25.37 8.63 15.40
N GLN A 61 -26.41 9.47 15.33
CA GLN A 61 -26.62 10.50 14.29
C GLN A 61 -26.71 9.99 12.83
N PHE A 62 -26.69 8.69 12.55
CA PHE A 62 -26.72 8.16 11.19
C PHE A 62 -27.94 8.63 10.37
N TYR A 63 -29.12 8.68 10.99
CA TYR A 63 -30.37 9.14 10.37
C TYR A 63 -30.58 10.66 10.41
N ASN A 64 -29.61 11.42 10.92
CA ASN A 64 -29.61 12.88 10.82
C ASN A 64 -29.01 13.29 9.47
N THR A 65 -29.87 13.50 8.48
CA THR A 65 -29.47 13.64 7.08
C THR A 65 -29.02 15.06 6.71
N GLN A 66 -29.48 16.08 7.43
CA GLN A 66 -29.26 17.49 7.07
C GLN A 66 -28.17 18.17 7.90
N ALA A 67 -27.88 17.70 9.11
CA ALA A 67 -26.87 18.31 9.99
C ALA A 67 -25.53 17.54 9.88
N VAL A 68 -25.01 17.43 8.65
CA VAL A 68 -23.73 16.75 8.37
C VAL A 68 -22.76 17.72 7.70
N SER A 69 -21.46 17.48 7.87
CA SER A 69 -20.41 18.19 7.17
C SER A 69 -19.31 17.24 6.74
N PHE A 70 -18.89 17.39 5.48
CA PHE A 70 -17.78 16.66 4.89
C PHE A 70 -16.47 17.47 4.90
N ILE A 71 -16.48 18.69 5.45
CA ILE A 71 -15.28 19.53 5.57
C ILE A 71 -14.22 18.80 6.41
N GLY A 72 -12.99 18.75 5.89
CA GLY A 72 -11.89 17.98 6.48
C GLY A 72 -11.78 16.55 5.95
N ARG A 73 -12.53 16.17 4.91
CA ARG A 73 -12.30 14.99 4.05
C ARG A 73 -11.69 15.43 2.72
N PRO A 74 -10.53 14.93 2.24
CA PRO A 74 -9.79 13.78 2.75
C PRO A 74 -9.02 14.04 4.06
N PHE A 75 -8.69 15.29 4.40
CA PHE A 75 -8.04 15.66 5.66
C PHE A 75 -8.19 17.16 5.94
N PRO A 76 -7.99 17.63 7.20
CA PRO A 76 -8.02 19.05 7.53
C PRO A 76 -6.98 19.87 6.74
N PRO A 77 -7.26 21.14 6.38
CA PRO A 77 -6.30 21.97 5.65
C PRO A 77 -4.94 22.15 6.34
N ALA A 78 -4.91 22.05 7.68
CA ALA A 78 -3.68 22.14 8.47
C ALA A 78 -2.73 20.95 8.27
N GLU A 79 -3.25 19.81 7.80
CA GLU A 79 -2.47 18.58 7.55
C GLU A 79 -2.11 18.44 6.05
N ALA A 80 -2.53 19.39 5.21
CA ALA A 80 -2.41 19.27 3.76
C ALA A 80 -0.94 19.18 3.29
N ASP A 81 -0.05 19.98 3.87
CA ASP A 81 1.37 19.99 3.51
C ASP A 81 2.05 18.64 3.81
N GLU A 82 1.69 18.00 4.92
CA GLU A 82 2.19 16.66 5.30
C GLU A 82 1.76 15.62 4.26
N HIS A 83 0.46 15.55 3.98
CA HIS A 83 -0.11 14.51 3.12
C HIS A 83 0.28 14.69 1.65
N PHE A 84 0.20 15.92 1.11
CA PHE A 84 0.63 16.18 -0.26
C PHE A 84 2.15 16.05 -0.43
N GLY A 85 2.93 16.45 0.57
CA GLY A 85 4.38 16.23 0.60
C GLY A 85 4.72 14.74 0.53
N ARG A 86 4.04 13.91 1.34
CA ARG A 86 4.18 12.44 1.33
C ARG A 86 3.85 11.83 -0.02
N LEU A 87 2.66 12.13 -0.55
CA LEU A 87 2.23 11.58 -1.85
C LEU A 87 3.19 11.96 -2.99
N ARG A 88 3.75 13.17 -2.95
CA ARG A 88 4.75 13.62 -3.91
C ARG A 88 6.06 12.85 -3.75
N ALA A 89 6.56 12.69 -2.52
CA ALA A 89 7.79 11.95 -2.23
C ALA A 89 7.69 10.49 -2.68
N TRP A 90 6.49 9.91 -2.63
CA TRP A 90 6.16 8.58 -3.16
C TRP A 90 6.01 8.51 -4.68
N GLY A 91 6.11 9.65 -5.36
CA GLY A 91 6.15 9.73 -6.81
C GLY A 91 4.79 9.83 -7.50
N PHE A 92 3.70 9.96 -6.76
CA PHE A 92 2.41 10.22 -7.38
C PHE A 92 2.41 11.58 -8.07
N ASN A 93 1.82 11.66 -9.26
CA ASN A 93 1.66 12.90 -10.03
C ASN A 93 0.20 13.20 -10.38
N CYS A 94 -0.73 12.33 -10.00
CA CYS A 94 -2.15 12.44 -10.29
C CYS A 94 -2.99 12.07 -9.06
N LEU A 95 -4.08 12.79 -8.81
CA LEU A 95 -5.03 12.51 -7.74
C LEU A 95 -6.41 12.28 -8.36
N ARG A 96 -7.00 11.10 -8.08
CA ARG A 96 -8.44 10.89 -8.23
C ARG A 96 -9.08 11.42 -6.94
N PHE A 97 -9.63 12.63 -7.01
CA PHE A 97 -10.12 13.38 -5.86
C PHE A 97 -11.59 13.10 -5.61
N LEU A 98 -11.90 12.36 -4.55
CA LEU A 98 -13.24 11.88 -4.27
C LEU A 98 -14.14 13.00 -3.74
N VAL A 99 -15.33 13.12 -4.32
CA VAL A 99 -16.44 13.96 -3.86
C VAL A 99 -17.73 13.15 -3.99
N THR A 100 -18.50 13.02 -2.91
CA THR A 100 -19.83 12.39 -3.01
C THR A 100 -20.90 13.42 -3.36
N TRP A 101 -21.97 12.98 -4.04
CA TRP A 101 -23.12 13.84 -4.31
C TRP A 101 -23.75 14.36 -3.00
N GLU A 102 -23.78 13.53 -1.96
CA GLU A 102 -24.23 13.90 -0.62
C GLU A 102 -23.41 15.06 -0.04
N ALA A 103 -22.08 15.03 -0.15
CA ALA A 103 -21.24 16.10 0.36
C ALA A 103 -21.60 17.46 -0.25
N ILE A 104 -22.07 17.48 -1.50
CA ILE A 104 -22.46 18.70 -2.21
C ILE A 104 -23.89 19.12 -1.88
N GLU A 105 -24.85 18.19 -1.78
CA GLU A 105 -26.29 18.47 -1.82
C GLU A 105 -27.10 17.73 -0.73
N HIS A 106 -26.53 17.49 0.46
CA HIS A 106 -27.21 16.76 1.55
C HIS A 106 -28.47 17.47 2.10
N ALA A 107 -28.51 18.81 2.10
CA ALA A 107 -29.60 19.58 2.69
C ALA A 107 -30.94 19.43 1.95
N GLY A 108 -30.90 19.08 0.66
CA GLY A 108 -32.08 18.91 -0.18
C GLY A 108 -31.82 19.27 -1.65
N PRO A 109 -32.79 19.00 -2.54
CA PRO A 109 -32.64 19.27 -3.96
C PRO A 109 -32.42 20.78 -4.22
N GLY A 110 -31.36 21.10 -4.95
CA GLY A 110 -30.89 22.44 -5.29
C GLY A 110 -30.18 23.19 -4.15
N GLN A 111 -29.99 22.56 -2.98
CA GLN A 111 -29.40 23.20 -1.81
C GLN A 111 -27.94 22.76 -1.63
N TYR A 112 -27.03 23.52 -2.23
CA TYR A 112 -25.61 23.19 -2.25
C TYR A 112 -24.86 23.67 -1.00
N ASP A 113 -23.99 22.83 -0.45
CA ASP A 113 -23.08 23.20 0.64
C ASP A 113 -21.91 24.03 0.10
N VAL A 114 -22.09 25.35 0.13
CA VAL A 114 -21.09 26.33 -0.30
C VAL A 114 -19.79 26.22 0.52
N ALA A 115 -19.86 25.90 1.81
CA ALA A 115 -18.70 25.81 2.67
C ALA A 115 -17.84 24.58 2.34
N TYR A 116 -18.47 23.45 2.03
CA TYR A 116 -17.78 22.27 1.50
C TYR A 116 -17.15 22.55 0.14
N LEU A 117 -17.87 23.21 -0.78
CA LEU A 117 -17.33 23.59 -2.10
C LEU A 117 -16.11 24.52 -2.00
N ASP A 118 -16.14 25.50 -1.08
CA ASP A 118 -15.00 26.39 -0.80
C ASP A 118 -13.79 25.60 -0.26
N TYR A 119 -14.06 24.59 0.57
CA TYR A 119 -13.04 23.71 1.10
C TYR A 119 -12.43 22.83 -0.01
N VAL A 120 -13.23 22.20 -0.87
CA VAL A 120 -12.76 21.42 -2.03
C VAL A 120 -11.87 22.26 -2.93
N GLN A 121 -12.30 23.49 -3.26
CA GLN A 121 -11.50 24.42 -4.06
C GLN A 121 -10.11 24.69 -3.44
N LYS A 122 -10.05 24.91 -2.12
CA LYS A 122 -8.79 25.13 -1.40
C LYS A 122 -7.88 23.91 -1.45
N MET A 123 -8.43 22.71 -1.24
CA MET A 123 -7.64 21.48 -1.25
C MET A 123 -7.09 21.15 -2.65
N ILE A 124 -7.90 21.34 -3.69
CA ILE A 124 -7.46 21.13 -5.08
C ILE A 124 -6.43 22.17 -5.50
N ALA A 125 -6.59 23.44 -5.10
CA ALA A 125 -5.57 24.46 -5.33
C ALA A 125 -4.24 24.08 -4.66
N LYS A 126 -4.32 23.59 -3.40
CA LYS A 126 -3.16 23.16 -2.63
C LYS A 126 -2.45 21.95 -3.26
N ALA A 127 -3.18 20.98 -3.79
CA ALA A 127 -2.60 19.88 -4.56
C ALA A 127 -1.78 20.37 -5.78
N GLY A 128 -2.22 21.44 -6.46
CA GLY A 128 -1.49 22.04 -7.57
C GLY A 128 -0.11 22.60 -7.18
N GLU A 129 0.02 23.13 -5.96
CA GLU A 129 1.30 23.61 -5.40
C GLU A 129 2.33 22.48 -5.24
N TYR A 130 1.86 21.23 -5.09
CA TYR A 130 2.70 20.03 -4.98
C TYR A 130 2.93 19.34 -6.34
N GLY A 131 2.43 19.91 -7.43
CA GLY A 131 2.67 19.42 -8.79
C GLY A 131 1.75 18.28 -9.22
N PHE A 132 0.61 18.08 -8.56
CA PHE A 132 -0.37 17.07 -8.92
C PHE A 132 -1.30 17.53 -10.03
N TYR A 133 -1.56 16.65 -10.99
CA TYR A 133 -2.79 16.67 -11.77
C TYR A 133 -3.95 16.16 -10.92
N VAL A 134 -5.15 16.69 -11.13
CA VAL A 134 -6.35 16.28 -10.38
C VAL A 134 -7.49 16.03 -11.35
N PHE A 135 -8.19 14.92 -11.20
CA PHE A 135 -9.55 14.79 -11.72
C PHE A 135 -10.50 14.49 -10.58
N VAL A 136 -11.68 15.08 -10.64
CA VAL A 136 -12.70 14.95 -9.59
C VAL A 136 -13.52 13.71 -9.90
N ASP A 137 -13.66 12.86 -8.90
CA ASP A 137 -14.47 11.65 -8.95
C ASP A 137 -15.74 11.84 -8.12
N PRO A 138 -16.92 11.94 -8.77
CA PRO A 138 -18.22 11.78 -8.14
C PRO A 138 -18.42 10.36 -7.59
N HIS A 139 -17.88 10.13 -6.39
CA HIS A 139 -17.78 8.81 -5.81
C HIS A 139 -19.13 8.31 -5.25
N GLN A 140 -19.38 7.01 -5.41
CA GLN A 140 -20.48 6.29 -4.80
C GLN A 140 -20.14 4.80 -4.73
N ASP A 141 -20.64 4.14 -3.68
CA ASP A 141 -20.80 2.70 -3.63
C ASP A 141 -22.23 2.35 -3.24
N VAL A 142 -22.82 1.39 -3.96
CA VAL A 142 -24.20 0.91 -3.75
C VAL A 142 -25.23 2.04 -3.56
N TRP A 143 -25.06 3.15 -4.29
CA TRP A 143 -25.92 4.34 -4.38
C TRP A 143 -25.84 5.34 -3.22
N SER A 144 -25.95 4.93 -1.95
CA SER A 144 -26.13 5.85 -0.83
C SER A 144 -25.80 5.21 0.52
N ARG A 145 -25.55 6.05 1.54
CA ARG A 145 -25.39 5.61 2.95
C ARG A 145 -26.56 4.76 3.45
N TRP A 146 -27.79 5.11 3.06
CA TRP A 146 -29.00 4.39 3.49
C TRP A 146 -29.32 3.15 2.65
N THR A 147 -28.58 2.91 1.57
CA THR A 147 -28.58 1.64 0.84
C THR A 147 -27.37 0.78 1.16
N GLY A 148 -26.55 1.18 2.14
CA GLY A 148 -25.44 0.41 2.70
C GLY A 148 -24.06 0.78 2.18
N GLY A 149 -23.93 1.90 1.48
CA GLY A 149 -22.64 2.41 0.98
C GLY A 149 -22.50 3.91 1.14
N ASP A 150 -22.38 4.66 0.05
CA ASP A 150 -22.22 6.12 0.01
C ASP A 150 -22.57 6.70 -1.36
N GLY A 151 -22.44 8.02 -1.53
CA GLY A 151 -22.66 8.69 -2.81
C GLY A 151 -23.84 9.65 -2.79
N ALA A 152 -25.04 9.16 -3.09
CA ALA A 152 -26.24 9.98 -3.24
C ALA A 152 -26.85 10.41 -1.88
N PRO A 153 -27.35 11.66 -1.76
CA PRO A 153 -27.99 12.15 -0.55
C PRO A 153 -29.33 11.45 -0.26
N ALA A 154 -29.73 11.43 1.02
CA ALA A 154 -30.93 10.74 1.49
C ALA A 154 -32.21 11.16 0.75
N TRP A 155 -32.32 12.44 0.41
CA TRP A 155 -33.51 12.98 -0.24
C TRP A 155 -33.78 12.32 -1.59
N THR A 156 -32.79 11.74 -2.26
CA THR A 156 -32.97 11.02 -3.54
C THR A 156 -33.85 9.78 -3.36
N LEU A 157 -33.65 9.04 -2.27
CA LEU A 157 -34.46 7.88 -1.88
C LEU A 157 -35.86 8.32 -1.45
N GLU A 158 -35.94 9.38 -0.64
CA GLU A 158 -37.19 9.92 -0.13
C GLU A 158 -38.08 10.51 -1.23
N ALA A 159 -37.48 11.09 -2.28
CA ALA A 159 -38.18 11.65 -3.43
C ALA A 159 -38.86 10.56 -4.29
N VAL A 160 -38.23 9.39 -4.41
CA VAL A 160 -38.80 8.20 -5.05
C VAL A 160 -39.86 7.52 -4.14
N GLY A 161 -39.87 7.83 -2.85
CA GLY A 161 -40.88 7.38 -1.90
C GLY A 161 -40.39 6.40 -0.83
N PHE A 162 -39.10 6.10 -0.78
CA PHE A 162 -38.53 5.25 0.27
C PHE A 162 -38.56 5.95 1.64
N ASP A 163 -38.82 5.16 2.68
CA ASP A 163 -38.59 5.49 4.08
C ASP A 163 -37.23 4.92 4.48
N ILE A 164 -36.22 5.79 4.54
CA ILE A 164 -34.81 5.40 4.75
C ILE A 164 -34.59 4.65 6.08
N ALA A 165 -35.45 4.86 7.08
CA ALA A 165 -35.37 4.18 8.37
C ALA A 165 -35.79 2.70 8.30
N LYS A 166 -36.49 2.30 7.23
CA LYS A 166 -37.05 0.95 7.06
C LYS A 166 -36.32 0.10 6.03
N LEU A 167 -35.35 0.67 5.30
CA LEU A 167 -34.61 -0.06 4.27
C LEU A 167 -33.94 -1.33 4.81
N HIS A 168 -33.34 -1.26 6.00
CA HIS A 168 -32.71 -2.43 6.62
C HIS A 168 -33.72 -3.49 7.08
N GLU A 169 -34.71 -3.08 7.88
CA GLU A 169 -35.69 -4.01 8.48
C GLU A 169 -36.48 -4.78 7.41
N THR A 170 -36.78 -4.12 6.29
CA THR A 170 -37.48 -4.75 5.17
C THR A 170 -36.61 -5.67 4.33
N GLY A 171 -35.28 -5.65 4.49
CA GLY A 171 -34.34 -6.35 3.62
C GLY A 171 -34.11 -5.65 2.27
N ALA A 172 -34.60 -4.41 2.10
CA ALA A 172 -34.37 -3.58 0.92
C ALA A 172 -32.93 -3.06 0.83
N ALA A 173 -32.21 -3.02 1.94
CA ALA A 173 -30.77 -2.79 2.04
C ALA A 173 -30.20 -3.53 3.26
N PHE A 174 -28.89 -3.75 3.26
CA PHE A 174 -28.11 -4.21 4.41
C PHE A 174 -27.23 -3.06 4.88
N LEU A 175 -27.29 -2.73 6.17
CA LEU A 175 -26.64 -1.56 6.76
C LEU A 175 -25.76 -2.02 7.93
N HIS A 176 -24.51 -1.58 7.95
CA HIS A 176 -23.57 -1.87 9.05
C HIS A 176 -24.11 -1.32 10.38
N GLN A 177 -24.67 -0.11 10.36
CA GLN A 177 -25.20 0.61 11.52
C GLN A 177 -26.36 -0.13 12.22
N GLU A 178 -27.06 -1.00 11.50
CA GLU A 178 -28.21 -1.75 12.02
C GLU A 178 -27.82 -3.16 12.51
N LEU A 179 -26.58 -3.58 12.31
CA LEU A 179 -26.07 -4.79 12.92
C LEU A 179 -26.07 -4.62 14.44
N ARG A 180 -26.84 -5.45 15.13
CA ARG A 180 -26.75 -5.55 16.59
C ARG A 180 -25.32 -5.96 16.93
N MET A 181 -24.65 -5.23 17.82
CA MET A 181 -23.48 -5.76 18.51
C MET A 181 -23.89 -7.06 19.21
N GLN A 182 -23.72 -8.22 18.55
CA GLN A 182 -23.93 -9.52 19.16
C GLN A 182 -22.76 -9.78 20.10
N ALA A 183 -22.82 -9.16 21.29
CA ALA A 183 -21.94 -9.48 22.41
C ALA A 183 -22.17 -10.90 22.97
N GLU A 184 -23.00 -11.73 22.33
CA GLU A 184 -23.29 -13.09 22.79
C GLU A 184 -23.29 -14.08 21.62
N GLY A 185 -22.10 -14.65 21.33
CA GLY A 185 -22.04 -16.06 20.92
C GLY A 185 -21.43 -16.42 19.58
N ARG A 186 -20.95 -15.49 18.75
CA ARG A 186 -20.13 -15.84 17.57
C ARG A 186 -18.75 -15.22 17.70
N ARG A 187 -17.77 -16.04 18.08
CA ARG A 187 -16.35 -15.65 18.07
C ARG A 187 -15.85 -15.65 16.62
N GLY A 188 -15.96 -14.52 15.94
CA GLY A 188 -15.06 -14.15 14.84
C GLY A 188 -13.64 -13.96 15.37
N ARG A 189 -12.63 -14.35 14.61
CA ARG A 189 -11.23 -14.43 15.06
C ARG A 189 -10.52 -13.09 14.89
N GLY A 190 -10.24 -12.41 16.00
CA GLY A 190 -9.30 -11.28 16.06
C GLY A 190 -9.81 -10.18 16.99
N ALA A 191 -9.04 -9.85 18.04
CA ALA A 191 -9.23 -8.77 19.02
C ALA A 191 -10.58 -8.67 19.79
N GLU A 192 -10.50 -8.54 21.12
CA GLU A 192 -11.65 -8.17 21.96
C GLU A 192 -12.17 -6.78 21.54
N GLY A 193 -13.37 -6.72 20.95
CA GLY A 193 -14.05 -5.47 20.62
C GLY A 193 -14.40 -5.24 19.14
N GLU A 194 -14.04 -6.15 18.22
CA GLU A 194 -14.40 -6.02 16.80
C GLU A 194 -15.91 -6.24 16.56
N SER A 195 -16.50 -5.39 15.72
CA SER A 195 -17.84 -5.63 15.16
C SER A 195 -17.77 -6.80 14.18
N ASP A 196 -18.63 -7.81 14.35
CA ASP A 196 -18.83 -8.94 13.42
C ASP A 196 -19.44 -8.48 12.06
N TYR A 197 -18.80 -7.53 11.38
CA TYR A 197 -19.21 -7.12 10.03
C TYR A 197 -18.79 -8.20 9.03
N PRO A 198 -19.72 -8.89 8.35
CA PRO A 198 -19.35 -9.97 7.46
C PRO A 198 -18.61 -9.42 6.23
N THR A 199 -17.45 -10.01 5.91
CA THR A 199 -16.62 -9.64 4.77
C THR A 199 -17.43 -9.58 3.47
N MET A 200 -17.31 -8.47 2.72
CA MET A 200 -17.95 -8.23 1.41
C MET A 200 -19.49 -8.31 1.40
N GLN A 201 -20.16 -8.20 2.56
CA GLN A 201 -21.62 -8.25 2.64
C GLN A 201 -22.31 -7.03 2.01
N TRP A 202 -21.70 -5.84 2.08
CA TRP A 202 -22.26 -4.61 1.49
C TRP A 202 -22.47 -4.70 -0.02
N VAL A 203 -21.58 -5.39 -0.76
CA VAL A 203 -21.68 -5.52 -2.23
C VAL A 203 -23.01 -6.14 -2.65
N THR A 204 -23.60 -6.98 -1.80
CA THR A 204 -24.89 -7.62 -2.07
C THR A 204 -26.06 -6.63 -2.16
N ASN A 205 -25.88 -5.39 -1.71
CA ASN A 205 -26.87 -4.34 -1.82
C ASN A 205 -27.15 -3.93 -3.26
N TYR A 206 -26.19 -4.07 -4.19
CA TYR A 206 -26.44 -3.83 -5.63
C TYR A 206 -27.64 -4.61 -6.19
N ASN A 207 -27.98 -5.74 -5.56
CA ASN A 207 -29.10 -6.61 -5.97
C ASN A 207 -30.37 -6.39 -5.14
N LYS A 208 -30.35 -5.61 -4.05
CA LYS A 208 -31.50 -5.38 -3.18
C LYS A 208 -32.34 -4.21 -3.67
N LEU A 209 -33.60 -4.17 -3.22
CA LEU A 209 -34.61 -3.24 -3.72
C LEU A 209 -34.13 -1.78 -3.78
N GLY A 210 -33.47 -1.27 -2.73
CA GLY A 210 -33.04 0.11 -2.65
C GLY A 210 -32.09 0.50 -3.80
N THR A 211 -30.87 -0.03 -3.78
CA THR A 211 -29.85 0.26 -4.79
C THR A 211 -30.31 -0.09 -6.20
N ALA A 212 -30.88 -1.28 -6.40
CA ALA A 212 -31.28 -1.73 -7.72
C ALA A 212 -32.38 -0.85 -8.33
N THR A 213 -33.32 -0.37 -7.50
CA THR A 213 -34.37 0.55 -7.97
C THR A 213 -33.78 1.88 -8.39
N MET A 214 -32.91 2.47 -7.56
CA MET A 214 -32.35 3.78 -7.83
C MET A 214 -31.52 3.83 -9.11
N PHE A 215 -30.64 2.84 -9.34
CA PHE A 215 -29.89 2.74 -10.60
C PHE A 215 -30.80 2.52 -11.82
N SER A 216 -31.82 1.66 -11.69
CA SER A 216 -32.77 1.41 -12.78
C SER A 216 -33.53 2.69 -13.17
N LEU A 217 -33.93 3.50 -12.17
CA LEU A 217 -34.58 4.79 -12.41
C LEU A 217 -33.60 5.83 -12.97
N PHE A 218 -32.37 5.90 -12.45
CA PHE A 218 -31.36 6.87 -12.86
C PHE A 218 -30.96 6.72 -14.32
N PHE A 219 -30.82 5.50 -14.82
CA PHE A 219 -30.42 5.24 -16.21
C PHE A 219 -31.61 5.02 -17.15
N GLY A 220 -32.66 4.33 -16.70
CA GLY A 220 -33.74 3.85 -17.57
C GLY A 220 -35.15 4.33 -17.20
N GLY A 221 -35.31 5.20 -16.20
CA GLY A 221 -36.62 5.55 -15.64
C GLY A 221 -37.69 5.99 -16.66
N ARG A 222 -37.31 6.65 -17.76
CA ARG A 222 -38.27 7.03 -18.83
C ARG A 222 -38.83 5.83 -19.58
N ALA A 223 -38.00 4.80 -19.80
CA ALA A 223 -38.36 3.63 -20.59
C ALA A 223 -39.09 2.59 -19.74
N ILE A 224 -38.56 2.30 -18.55
CA ILE A 224 -39.02 1.18 -17.71
C ILE A 224 -39.94 1.59 -16.56
N ALA A 225 -40.00 2.88 -16.20
CA ALA A 225 -40.83 3.37 -15.11
C ALA A 225 -41.48 4.74 -15.43
N PRO A 226 -42.20 4.86 -16.56
CA PRO A 226 -42.70 6.15 -17.05
C PRO A 226 -43.69 6.83 -16.10
N HIS A 227 -44.33 6.08 -15.20
CA HIS A 227 -45.28 6.61 -14.22
C HIS A 227 -44.63 7.07 -12.90
N THR A 228 -43.32 6.82 -12.73
CA THR A 228 -42.59 7.29 -11.55
C THR A 228 -42.19 8.75 -11.73
N LEU A 229 -42.99 9.64 -11.15
CA LEU A 229 -42.79 11.09 -11.23
C LEU A 229 -42.36 11.67 -9.88
N ILE A 230 -41.37 12.55 -9.91
CA ILE A 230 -40.90 13.37 -8.78
C ILE A 230 -41.21 14.81 -9.14
N GLU A 231 -42.06 15.47 -8.36
CA GLU A 231 -42.49 16.86 -8.63
C GLU A 231 -43.05 17.08 -10.06
N GLY A 232 -43.68 16.04 -10.62
CA GLY A 232 -44.24 16.05 -11.98
C GLY A 232 -43.24 15.79 -13.11
N GLU A 233 -41.95 15.62 -12.80
CA GLU A 233 -40.90 15.23 -13.74
C GLU A 233 -40.60 13.73 -13.63
N ASN A 234 -40.22 13.06 -14.72
CA ASN A 234 -39.83 11.65 -14.63
C ASN A 234 -38.57 11.49 -13.75
N ALA A 235 -38.54 10.44 -12.92
CA ALA A 235 -37.46 10.20 -11.97
C ALA A 235 -36.06 10.21 -12.60
N GLN A 236 -35.89 9.69 -13.83
CA GLN A 236 -34.62 9.73 -14.55
C GLN A 236 -34.13 11.17 -14.78
N GLU A 237 -35.01 12.02 -15.32
CA GLU A 237 -34.68 13.40 -15.63
C GLU A 237 -34.38 14.20 -14.37
N TYR A 238 -35.20 14.01 -13.33
CA TYR A 238 -35.04 14.67 -12.05
C TYR A 238 -33.69 14.31 -11.40
N LEU A 239 -33.39 13.01 -11.26
CA LEU A 239 -32.16 12.55 -10.61
C LEU A 239 -30.91 12.95 -11.41
N GLN A 240 -30.88 12.74 -12.72
CA GLN A 240 -29.73 13.11 -13.56
C GLN A 240 -29.50 14.62 -13.55
N ARG A 241 -30.57 15.44 -13.64
CA ARG A 241 -30.45 16.90 -13.62
C ARG A 241 -29.83 17.40 -12.31
N HIS A 242 -30.30 16.90 -11.16
CA HIS A 242 -29.75 17.30 -9.87
C HIS A 242 -28.30 16.84 -9.69
N TYR A 243 -28.01 15.57 -10.01
CA TYR A 243 -26.66 15.02 -9.97
C TYR A 243 -25.68 15.85 -10.82
N ILE A 244 -25.98 16.06 -12.10
CA ILE A 244 -25.13 16.85 -13.01
C ILE A 244 -24.97 18.29 -12.52
N ASN A 245 -26.04 18.91 -12.02
CA ASN A 245 -25.97 20.27 -11.50
C ASN A 245 -25.11 20.40 -10.23
N ALA A 246 -25.11 19.38 -9.37
CA ALA A 246 -24.22 19.31 -8.20
C ALA A 246 -22.75 19.24 -8.63
N ILE A 247 -22.40 18.37 -9.59
CA ILE A 247 -21.02 18.27 -10.08
C ILE A 247 -20.60 19.55 -10.82
N LYS A 248 -21.52 20.22 -11.54
CA LYS A 248 -21.28 21.54 -12.13
C LYS A 248 -20.91 22.59 -11.09
N GLN A 249 -21.39 22.49 -9.84
CA GLN A 249 -20.95 23.40 -8.77
C GLN A 249 -19.47 23.23 -8.47
N VAL A 250 -18.98 21.99 -8.37
CA VAL A 250 -17.54 21.72 -8.19
C VAL A 250 -16.77 22.26 -9.40
N ALA A 251 -17.22 21.94 -10.62
CA ALA A 251 -16.57 22.38 -11.84
C ALA A 251 -16.43 23.91 -11.95
N GLN A 252 -17.45 24.66 -11.54
CA GLN A 252 -17.39 26.12 -11.51
C GLN A 252 -16.29 26.68 -10.61
N ARG A 253 -15.92 25.97 -9.53
CA ARG A 253 -14.88 26.42 -8.58
C ARG A 253 -13.46 26.15 -9.08
N VAL A 254 -13.28 25.10 -9.89
CA VAL A 254 -11.96 24.55 -10.20
C VAL A 254 -11.55 24.67 -11.67
N LYS A 255 -12.46 25.00 -12.58
CA LYS A 255 -12.20 25.08 -14.03
C LYS A 255 -11.06 26.01 -14.47
N GLU A 256 -10.72 27.03 -13.68
CA GLU A 256 -9.64 27.97 -14.01
C GLU A 256 -8.26 27.45 -13.57
N MET A 257 -8.21 26.28 -12.92
CA MET A 257 -6.98 25.66 -12.43
C MET A 257 -6.41 24.72 -13.51
N PRO A 258 -5.24 25.02 -14.10
CA PRO A 258 -4.72 24.27 -15.24
C PRO A 258 -4.33 22.82 -14.93
N HIS A 259 -4.12 22.49 -13.65
CA HIS A 259 -3.82 21.13 -13.19
C HIS A 259 -5.07 20.27 -12.98
N VAL A 260 -6.28 20.82 -13.14
CA VAL A 260 -7.53 20.07 -13.07
C VAL A 260 -7.87 19.52 -14.45
N LEU A 261 -7.67 18.22 -14.63
CA LEU A 261 -7.84 17.52 -15.91
C LEU A 261 -9.31 17.45 -16.34
N GLY A 262 -10.20 17.22 -15.37
CA GLY A 262 -11.62 17.05 -15.64
C GLY A 262 -12.33 16.22 -14.59
N TYR A 263 -13.31 15.43 -15.02
CA TYR A 263 -14.31 14.83 -14.14
C TYR A 263 -14.60 13.40 -14.55
N ASP A 264 -14.66 12.52 -13.55
CA ASP A 264 -15.33 11.23 -13.69
C ASP A 264 -16.84 11.43 -13.81
N THR A 265 -17.50 10.51 -14.51
CA THR A 265 -18.93 10.58 -14.77
C THR A 265 -19.75 10.10 -13.61
N LEU A 266 -19.38 8.97 -13.02
CA LEU A 266 -19.97 8.33 -11.84
C LEU A 266 -19.07 7.14 -11.49
N ASN A 267 -18.56 7.05 -10.26
CA ASN A 267 -17.79 5.89 -9.82
C ASN A 267 -18.63 4.60 -9.93
N GLU A 268 -18.04 3.54 -10.47
CA GLU A 268 -18.61 2.20 -10.63
C GLU A 268 -20.11 2.18 -10.97
N PRO A 269 -20.53 2.71 -12.13
CA PRO A 269 -21.94 2.77 -12.49
C PRO A 269 -22.52 1.35 -12.57
N HIS A 270 -23.64 1.12 -11.87
CA HIS A 270 -24.33 -0.18 -11.89
C HIS A 270 -25.63 -0.11 -12.70
N GLN A 271 -25.97 -1.18 -13.42
CA GLN A 271 -27.17 -1.22 -14.26
C GLN A 271 -28.49 -1.39 -13.49
N GLY A 272 -28.43 -1.61 -12.17
CA GLY A 272 -29.59 -1.98 -11.36
C GLY A 272 -30.17 -3.31 -11.85
N TRP A 273 -31.45 -3.30 -12.25
CA TRP A 273 -32.11 -4.45 -12.88
C TRP A 273 -32.21 -4.34 -14.40
N LEU A 274 -31.68 -3.30 -15.04
CA LEU A 274 -31.67 -3.19 -16.50
C LEU A 274 -30.95 -4.41 -17.12
N GLY A 275 -31.50 -4.94 -18.22
CA GLY A 275 -30.98 -6.16 -18.87
C GLY A 275 -31.36 -7.48 -18.18
N ARG A 276 -32.14 -7.45 -17.10
CA ARG A 276 -32.56 -8.66 -16.37
C ARG A 276 -33.68 -9.41 -17.09
N ALA A 277 -33.38 -10.64 -17.52
CA ALA A 277 -34.32 -11.46 -18.31
C ALA A 277 -35.49 -12.06 -17.52
N ASP A 278 -35.29 -12.35 -16.22
CA ASP A 278 -36.33 -12.95 -15.38
C ASP A 278 -36.15 -12.52 -13.91
N LEU A 279 -37.18 -11.91 -13.34
CA LEU A 279 -37.24 -11.41 -11.97
C LEU A 279 -37.47 -12.50 -10.92
N HIS A 280 -37.75 -13.74 -11.33
CA HIS A 280 -37.76 -14.90 -10.44
C HIS A 280 -36.37 -15.43 -10.10
N ASN A 281 -35.34 -15.05 -10.85
CA ASN A 281 -33.99 -15.56 -10.65
C ASN A 281 -33.15 -14.60 -9.80
N ARG A 282 -32.35 -15.12 -8.86
CA ARG A 282 -31.46 -14.33 -7.99
C ARG A 282 -30.47 -13.50 -8.80
N ALA A 283 -30.34 -12.22 -8.44
CA ALA A 283 -29.47 -11.29 -9.14
C ALA A 283 -27.99 -11.40 -8.73
N GLY A 284 -27.10 -10.96 -9.63
CA GLY A 284 -25.69 -10.72 -9.32
C GLY A 284 -24.71 -11.87 -9.54
N LEU A 285 -23.47 -11.49 -9.87
CA LEU A 285 -22.28 -12.25 -9.48
C LEU A 285 -21.97 -11.85 -8.03
N PHE A 286 -21.63 -12.81 -7.18
CA PHE A 286 -21.15 -12.60 -5.80
C PHE A 286 -22.20 -12.36 -4.69
N ASN A 287 -23.22 -13.23 -4.57
CA ASN A 287 -24.11 -13.21 -3.40
C ASN A 287 -23.49 -13.81 -2.11
N GLN A 288 -23.58 -13.10 -0.99
CA GLN A 288 -23.19 -13.59 0.33
C GLN A 288 -24.29 -13.23 1.35
N GLY A 289 -24.69 -14.17 2.19
CA GLY A 289 -25.82 -13.95 3.10
C GLY A 289 -27.18 -13.98 2.39
N PRO A 290 -28.20 -13.24 2.88
CA PRO A 290 -29.56 -13.28 2.35
C PRO A 290 -29.65 -12.70 0.93
N ALA A 291 -30.11 -13.51 -0.01
CA ALA A 291 -30.14 -13.22 -1.44
C ALA A 291 -31.55 -13.40 -2.03
N PRO A 292 -32.50 -12.48 -1.75
CA PRO A 292 -33.81 -12.49 -2.38
C PRO A 292 -33.68 -12.28 -3.89
N THR A 293 -34.64 -12.83 -4.64
CA THR A 293 -34.79 -12.50 -6.08
C THR A 293 -35.26 -11.05 -6.24
N PRO A 294 -35.14 -10.44 -7.44
CA PRO A 294 -35.72 -9.12 -7.69
C PRO A 294 -37.20 -9.04 -7.32
N PHE A 295 -38.01 -10.04 -7.70
CA PHE A 295 -39.43 -10.05 -7.34
C PHE A 295 -39.64 -10.19 -5.83
N GLN A 296 -38.91 -11.10 -5.16
CA GLN A 296 -38.98 -11.20 -3.70
C GLN A 296 -38.58 -9.87 -3.03
N SER A 297 -37.60 -9.15 -3.57
CA SER A 297 -37.17 -7.86 -3.04
C SER A 297 -38.26 -6.79 -3.15
N MET A 298 -39.02 -6.76 -4.25
CA MET A 298 -40.21 -5.89 -4.39
C MET A 298 -41.27 -6.23 -3.35
N LEU A 299 -41.59 -7.52 -3.18
CA LEU A 299 -42.57 -7.99 -2.20
C LEU A 299 -42.17 -7.66 -0.76
N LEU A 300 -40.89 -7.82 -0.43
CA LEU A 300 -40.33 -7.45 0.85
C LEU A 300 -40.53 -5.95 1.14
N GLY A 301 -40.23 -5.07 0.18
CA GLY A 301 -40.47 -3.64 0.32
C GLY A 301 -41.96 -3.27 0.45
N ALA A 302 -42.83 -4.02 -0.22
CA ALA A 302 -44.28 -3.85 -0.15
C ALA A 302 -44.91 -4.41 1.15
N GLY A 303 -44.13 -5.04 2.03
CA GLY A 303 -44.58 -5.57 3.32
C GLY A 303 -45.09 -7.01 3.28
N PHE A 304 -44.77 -7.77 2.23
CA PHE A 304 -45.01 -9.21 2.17
C PHE A 304 -43.76 -9.97 2.62
N PRO A 305 -43.78 -10.67 3.77
CA PRO A 305 -42.64 -11.48 4.21
C PRO A 305 -42.26 -12.51 3.15
N GLN A 306 -40.96 -12.73 2.93
CA GLN A 306 -40.46 -13.69 1.94
C GLN A 306 -39.48 -14.67 2.57
N GLU A 307 -39.59 -15.94 2.17
CA GLU A 307 -38.55 -16.94 2.44
C GLU A 307 -37.46 -16.82 1.37
N ALA A 308 -36.31 -16.30 1.76
CA ALA A 308 -35.17 -16.06 0.87
C ALA A 308 -34.03 -17.04 1.17
N ALA A 309 -33.29 -17.42 0.12
CA ALA A 309 -32.10 -18.24 0.28
C ALA A 309 -30.97 -17.42 0.91
N VAL A 310 -30.30 -18.00 1.90
CA VAL A 310 -29.03 -17.51 2.43
C VAL A 310 -27.91 -18.28 1.75
N VAL A 311 -27.00 -17.57 1.10
CA VAL A 311 -26.00 -18.16 0.22
C VAL A 311 -24.57 -17.77 0.60
N THR A 312 -23.61 -18.51 0.07
CA THR A 312 -22.17 -18.21 0.16
C THR A 312 -21.50 -18.54 -1.16
N ASN A 313 -20.47 -17.80 -1.54
CA ASN A 313 -19.66 -18.11 -2.73
C ASN A 313 -18.34 -18.77 -2.36
N GLY A 314 -18.02 -19.84 -3.09
CA GLY A 314 -16.70 -20.45 -3.09
C GLY A 314 -16.15 -20.57 -4.52
N LEU A 315 -14.97 -21.17 -4.67
CA LEU A 315 -14.33 -21.42 -5.98
C LEU A 315 -15.17 -22.31 -6.92
N MET A 316 -16.14 -23.05 -6.38
CA MET A 316 -17.06 -23.90 -7.15
C MET A 316 -18.41 -23.22 -7.43
N GLY A 317 -18.53 -21.92 -7.15
CA GLY A 317 -19.75 -21.13 -7.34
C GLY A 317 -20.57 -20.93 -6.06
N GLU A 318 -21.79 -20.43 -6.25
CA GLU A 318 -22.75 -20.13 -5.20
C GLU A 318 -23.31 -21.42 -4.57
N ARG A 319 -23.42 -21.46 -3.25
CA ARG A 319 -24.10 -22.53 -2.51
C ARG A 319 -25.15 -21.96 -1.57
N VAL A 320 -26.37 -22.49 -1.65
CA VAL A 320 -27.43 -22.23 -0.67
C VAL A 320 -27.10 -22.94 0.65
N LEU A 321 -27.06 -22.18 1.74
CA LEU A 321 -26.80 -22.69 3.08
C LEU A 321 -28.10 -23.09 3.78
N TYR A 322 -29.08 -22.20 3.79
CA TYR A 322 -30.41 -22.37 4.37
C TYR A 322 -31.36 -21.32 3.80
N HIS A 323 -32.62 -21.35 4.23
CA HIS A 323 -33.60 -20.31 3.92
C HIS A 323 -33.99 -19.59 5.20
N GLU A 324 -34.24 -18.29 5.11
CA GLU A 324 -34.71 -17.46 6.22
C GLU A 324 -35.89 -16.59 5.80
N VAL A 325 -36.77 -16.28 6.75
CA VAL A 325 -37.89 -15.37 6.53
C VAL A 325 -37.40 -13.93 6.73
N LEU A 326 -37.42 -13.16 5.66
CA LEU A 326 -37.12 -11.73 5.65
C LEU A 326 -38.40 -10.91 5.87
N ASN A 327 -38.26 -9.76 6.54
CA ASN A 327 -39.36 -8.85 6.90
C ASN A 327 -40.58 -9.53 7.56
N PRO A 328 -40.40 -10.31 8.65
CA PRO A 328 -41.49 -11.09 9.26
C PRO A 328 -42.64 -10.23 9.82
N ASN A 329 -42.37 -8.96 10.11
CA ASN A 329 -43.36 -8.01 10.64
C ASN A 329 -44.19 -7.33 9.54
N GLY A 330 -43.92 -7.61 8.26
CA GLY A 330 -44.64 -7.03 7.13
C GLY A 330 -44.50 -5.51 7.04
N VAL A 331 -43.33 -4.97 7.41
CA VAL A 331 -43.06 -3.53 7.38
C VAL A 331 -43.00 -3.07 5.93
N ARG A 332 -43.66 -1.96 5.61
CA ARG A 332 -43.57 -1.33 4.28
C ARG A 332 -42.41 -0.35 4.25
N VAL A 333 -41.55 -0.45 3.24
CA VAL A 333 -40.43 0.48 3.03
C VAL A 333 -40.88 1.82 2.44
N TRP A 334 -42.10 1.88 1.93
CA TRP A 334 -42.63 3.07 1.25
C TRP A 334 -43.26 4.06 2.25
N ARG A 335 -43.00 5.36 2.06
CA ARG A 335 -43.57 6.44 2.88
C ARG A 335 -45.11 6.49 2.74
N PRO A 336 -45.83 7.03 3.75
CA PRO A 336 -47.27 7.24 3.62
C PRO A 336 -47.61 8.08 2.38
N GLY A 337 -48.56 7.60 1.57
CA GLY A 337 -48.96 8.23 0.31
C GLY A 337 -48.17 7.79 -0.92
N TYR A 338 -47.13 6.95 -0.76
CA TYR A 338 -46.37 6.37 -1.87
C TYR A 338 -46.74 4.90 -2.10
N GLU A 339 -46.86 4.55 -3.37
CA GLU A 339 -47.01 3.17 -3.85
C GLU A 339 -45.64 2.56 -4.15
N ASP A 340 -45.60 1.23 -4.26
CA ASP A 340 -44.40 0.56 -4.75
C ASP A 340 -44.14 0.96 -6.21
N VAL A 341 -42.93 1.43 -6.51
CA VAL A 341 -42.53 1.92 -7.84
C VAL A 341 -42.86 0.90 -8.93
N TRP A 342 -42.58 -0.37 -8.68
CA TRP A 342 -42.72 -1.42 -9.68
C TRP A 342 -44.17 -1.90 -9.79
N GLN A 343 -44.92 -1.87 -8.69
CA GLN A 343 -46.37 -2.08 -8.72
C GLN A 343 -47.10 -0.99 -9.51
N ALA A 344 -46.79 0.28 -9.24
CA ALA A 344 -47.38 1.44 -9.90
C ALA A 344 -47.10 1.47 -11.41
N ASN A 345 -45.97 0.89 -11.83
CA ASN A 345 -45.65 0.75 -13.24
C ASN A 345 -46.18 -0.55 -13.87
N GLY A 346 -46.86 -1.42 -13.13
CA GLY A 346 -47.50 -2.64 -13.65
C GLY A 346 -46.56 -3.85 -13.80
N VAL A 347 -45.44 -3.89 -13.07
CA VAL A 347 -44.52 -5.04 -13.08
C VAL A 347 -45.13 -6.23 -12.32
N TRP A 348 -45.81 -5.95 -11.23
CA TRP A 348 -46.49 -6.92 -10.38
C TRP A 348 -47.74 -6.28 -9.76
N ASP A 349 -48.66 -7.08 -9.23
CA ASP A 349 -49.83 -6.61 -8.49
C ASP A 349 -50.29 -7.66 -7.46
N VAL A 350 -51.44 -7.41 -6.83
CA VAL A 350 -52.05 -8.29 -5.84
C VAL A 350 -53.38 -8.79 -6.39
N ASP A 351 -53.60 -10.10 -6.37
CA ASP A 351 -54.84 -10.70 -6.84
C ASP A 351 -56.03 -10.45 -5.89
N THR A 352 -57.21 -10.94 -6.28
CA THR A 352 -58.45 -10.77 -5.48
C THR A 352 -58.40 -11.47 -4.11
N ALA A 353 -57.47 -12.42 -3.91
CA ALA A 353 -57.26 -13.13 -2.66
C ALA A 353 -56.17 -12.48 -1.78
N GLY A 354 -55.62 -11.34 -2.20
CA GLY A 354 -54.54 -10.67 -1.47
C GLY A 354 -53.16 -11.29 -1.72
N GLN A 355 -53.00 -12.15 -2.72
CA GLN A 355 -51.73 -12.80 -3.04
C GLN A 355 -50.96 -12.01 -4.11
N PRO A 356 -49.67 -11.74 -3.91
CA PRO A 356 -48.86 -11.05 -4.90
C PRO A 356 -48.62 -11.93 -6.15
N ARG A 357 -48.69 -11.34 -7.34
CA ARG A 357 -48.38 -12.00 -8.62
C ARG A 357 -47.48 -11.13 -9.49
N LEU A 358 -46.48 -11.76 -10.10
CA LEU A 358 -45.60 -11.10 -11.07
C LEU A 358 -46.28 -11.08 -12.44
N LEU A 359 -46.41 -9.90 -13.04
CA LEU A 359 -47.11 -9.71 -14.33
C LEU A 359 -46.14 -9.69 -15.51
N ARG A 360 -44.96 -9.09 -15.32
CA ARG A 360 -43.95 -8.90 -16.37
C ARG A 360 -42.57 -9.37 -15.91
N PRO A 361 -42.27 -10.68 -16.00
CA PRO A 361 -40.99 -11.23 -15.54
C PRO A 361 -39.77 -10.71 -16.32
N ASP A 362 -39.95 -10.29 -17.57
CA ASP A 362 -38.92 -9.83 -18.50
C ASP A 362 -38.87 -8.29 -18.66
N HIS A 363 -39.51 -7.56 -17.74
CA HIS A 363 -39.73 -6.09 -17.80
C HIS A 363 -38.47 -5.29 -18.14
N PHE A 364 -37.30 -5.73 -17.68
CA PHE A 364 -36.04 -4.99 -17.82
C PHE A 364 -35.19 -5.38 -19.04
N THR A 365 -35.58 -6.37 -19.84
CA THR A 365 -34.83 -6.82 -21.04
C THR A 365 -35.30 -6.22 -22.36
N GLN A 366 -36.38 -5.45 -22.36
CA GLN A 366 -37.09 -5.09 -23.59
C GLN A 366 -36.41 -4.00 -24.45
N HIS A 367 -35.20 -3.58 -24.10
CA HIS A 367 -34.58 -2.34 -24.61
C HIS A 367 -33.18 -2.50 -25.23
N GLY A 368 -32.72 -3.73 -25.49
CA GLY A 368 -31.45 -3.99 -26.17
C GLY A 368 -30.23 -3.96 -25.25
N ASP A 369 -29.08 -3.58 -25.78
CA ASP A 369 -27.83 -3.48 -25.01
C ASP A 369 -27.91 -2.35 -23.97
N VAL A 370 -27.58 -2.66 -22.72
CA VAL A 370 -27.78 -1.72 -21.61
C VAL A 370 -26.83 -0.52 -21.70
N ALA A 371 -25.57 -0.76 -22.09
CA ALA A 371 -24.57 0.31 -22.19
C ALA A 371 -24.96 1.29 -23.30
N GLU A 372 -25.30 0.78 -24.48
CA GLU A 372 -25.71 1.62 -25.62
C GLU A 372 -27.04 2.35 -25.38
N THR A 373 -28.04 1.66 -24.82
CA THR A 373 -29.38 2.24 -24.70
C THR A 373 -29.51 3.21 -23.53
N PHE A 374 -28.84 2.93 -22.40
CA PHE A 374 -29.10 3.65 -21.14
C PHE A 374 -27.90 4.43 -20.61
N VAL A 375 -26.67 3.90 -20.75
CA VAL A 375 -25.47 4.57 -20.22
C VAL A 375 -24.97 5.65 -21.19
N LYS A 376 -24.92 5.34 -22.48
CA LYS A 376 -24.45 6.28 -23.51
C LYS A 376 -25.19 7.63 -23.51
N PRO A 377 -26.53 7.71 -23.44
CA PRO A 377 -27.21 9.00 -23.40
C PRO A 377 -26.87 9.81 -22.14
N PHE A 378 -26.62 9.13 -21.00
CA PHE A 378 -26.16 9.78 -19.79
C PHE A 378 -24.74 10.34 -19.97
N LEU A 379 -23.81 9.57 -20.53
CA LEU A 379 -22.44 10.04 -20.79
C LEU A 379 -22.43 11.24 -21.76
N GLU A 380 -23.24 11.19 -22.81
CA GLU A 380 -23.40 12.31 -23.77
C GLU A 380 -23.92 13.56 -23.06
N ARG A 381 -24.98 13.42 -22.24
CA ARG A 381 -25.58 14.52 -21.48
C ARG A 381 -24.58 15.09 -20.46
N PHE A 382 -23.94 14.23 -19.67
CA PHE A 382 -22.95 14.63 -18.67
C PHE A 382 -21.80 15.40 -19.34
N THR A 383 -21.23 14.83 -20.40
CA THR A 383 -20.15 15.46 -21.17
C THR A 383 -20.55 16.83 -21.71
N HIS A 384 -21.74 16.93 -22.31
CA HIS A 384 -22.25 18.19 -22.85
C HIS A 384 -22.42 19.26 -21.77
N GLU A 385 -23.09 18.90 -20.67
CA GLU A 385 -23.43 19.82 -19.57
C GLU A 385 -22.19 20.27 -18.77
N LEU A 386 -21.22 19.39 -18.56
CA LEU A 386 -19.98 19.73 -17.89
C LEU A 386 -19.09 20.60 -18.78
N ARG A 387 -19.00 20.31 -20.09
CA ARG A 387 -18.23 21.13 -21.03
C ARG A 387 -18.85 22.50 -21.30
N ALA A 388 -20.15 22.67 -21.06
CA ALA A 388 -20.76 24.00 -21.01
C ALA A 388 -20.17 24.88 -19.88
N VAL A 389 -19.55 24.28 -18.85
CA VAL A 389 -18.90 24.98 -17.73
C VAL A 389 -17.37 24.98 -17.86
N HIS A 390 -16.78 23.83 -18.19
CA HIS A 390 -15.34 23.61 -18.35
C HIS A 390 -15.07 23.00 -19.75
N PRO A 391 -14.92 23.82 -20.81
CA PRO A 391 -14.91 23.35 -22.20
C PRO A 391 -13.85 22.28 -22.53
N GLU A 392 -12.65 22.42 -21.96
CA GLU A 392 -11.52 21.53 -22.22
C GLU A 392 -11.49 20.28 -21.33
N ALA A 393 -12.50 20.09 -20.47
CA ALA A 393 -12.52 18.99 -19.51
C ALA A 393 -12.40 17.61 -20.19
N ILE A 394 -11.43 16.84 -19.69
CA ILE A 394 -11.34 15.41 -19.95
C ILE A 394 -12.46 14.71 -19.16
N ILE A 395 -13.22 13.86 -19.84
CA ILE A 395 -14.28 13.08 -19.20
C ILE A 395 -13.78 11.65 -19.03
N PHE A 396 -13.74 11.22 -17.77
CA PHE A 396 -13.37 9.87 -17.36
C PHE A 396 -14.67 9.07 -17.25
N ALA A 397 -14.72 7.91 -17.92
CA ALA A 397 -15.90 7.07 -17.95
C ALA A 397 -15.52 5.62 -17.68
N GLU A 398 -16.31 4.96 -16.85
CA GLU A 398 -16.02 3.64 -16.32
C GLU A 398 -16.96 2.58 -16.89
N SER A 399 -16.44 1.35 -17.03
CA SER A 399 -17.23 0.13 -17.11
C SER A 399 -17.18 -0.61 -15.79
N THR A 400 -18.23 -1.37 -15.47
CA THR A 400 -18.27 -2.25 -14.29
C THR A 400 -18.56 -3.69 -14.68
N LEU A 401 -18.45 -4.60 -13.71
CA LEU A 401 -18.73 -6.02 -13.93
C LEU A 401 -20.19 -6.22 -14.41
N GLY A 402 -20.34 -6.52 -15.70
CA GLY A 402 -21.64 -6.75 -16.35
C GLY A 402 -22.20 -5.55 -17.12
N LEU A 403 -21.53 -4.39 -17.07
CA LEU A 403 -21.88 -3.19 -17.83
C LEU A 403 -20.64 -2.69 -18.60
N GLY A 404 -20.60 -2.95 -19.91
CA GLY A 404 -19.47 -2.55 -20.76
C GLY A 404 -19.44 -1.04 -21.07
N LEU A 405 -18.35 -0.57 -21.67
CA LEU A 405 -18.27 0.78 -22.22
C LEU A 405 -19.13 0.88 -23.50
N PRO A 406 -19.97 1.93 -23.63
CA PRO A 406 -20.65 2.20 -24.89
C PRO A 406 -19.70 2.80 -25.93
N GLN A 407 -20.04 2.63 -27.20
CA GLN A 407 -19.33 3.24 -28.31
C GLN A 407 -19.62 4.75 -28.36
N LEU A 408 -18.60 5.57 -28.09
CA LEU A 408 -18.76 7.02 -28.00
C LEU A 408 -17.55 7.76 -28.60
N ALA A 409 -17.73 8.33 -29.78
CA ALA A 409 -16.68 9.08 -30.48
C ALA A 409 -16.69 10.58 -30.12
N LEU A 410 -16.49 10.92 -28.85
CA LEU A 410 -16.26 12.31 -28.41
C LEU A 410 -14.77 12.54 -28.09
N PRO A 411 -14.21 13.71 -28.40
CA PRO A 411 -12.82 14.02 -28.04
C PRO A 411 -12.67 14.09 -26.51
N ASN A 412 -11.44 13.92 -26.01
CA ASN A 412 -11.10 14.02 -24.58
C ASN A 412 -11.94 13.10 -23.70
N LEU A 413 -12.14 11.85 -24.14
CA LEU A 413 -12.70 10.76 -23.35
C LEU A 413 -11.60 9.81 -22.90
N VAL A 414 -11.74 9.28 -21.69
CA VAL A 414 -10.80 8.34 -21.09
C VAL A 414 -11.57 7.14 -20.57
N ASN A 415 -11.08 5.94 -20.89
CA ASN A 415 -11.50 4.74 -20.19
C ASN A 415 -10.88 4.74 -18.78
N ALA A 416 -11.73 4.86 -17.77
CA ALA A 416 -11.38 4.93 -16.36
C ALA A 416 -11.68 3.63 -15.58
N SER A 417 -12.00 2.52 -16.26
CA SER A 417 -12.43 1.27 -15.61
C SER A 417 -11.47 0.74 -14.55
N HIS A 418 -12.02 -0.05 -13.63
CA HIS A 418 -11.29 -0.61 -12.50
C HIS A 418 -10.80 -2.03 -12.76
N TRP A 419 -9.79 -2.46 -12.01
CA TRP A 419 -9.32 -3.84 -12.03
C TRP A 419 -8.75 -4.25 -10.67
N TYR A 420 -9.17 -5.41 -10.19
CA TYR A 420 -8.71 -6.01 -8.94
C TYR A 420 -8.40 -7.50 -9.11
N ASP A 421 -7.43 -8.02 -8.34
CA ASP A 421 -7.29 -9.46 -8.16
C ASP A 421 -8.44 -9.98 -7.30
N ALA A 422 -9.47 -10.52 -7.97
CA ALA A 422 -10.68 -11.01 -7.33
C ALA A 422 -10.41 -12.05 -6.22
N ILE A 423 -9.43 -12.95 -6.39
CA ILE A 423 -9.16 -13.97 -5.34
C ILE A 423 -8.65 -13.28 -4.09
N LEU A 424 -7.70 -12.36 -4.25
CA LEU A 424 -7.14 -11.61 -3.13
C LEU A 424 -8.22 -10.75 -2.46
N LEU A 425 -8.99 -9.99 -3.23
CA LEU A 425 -10.01 -9.08 -2.72
C LEU A 425 -11.09 -9.81 -1.90
N PHE A 426 -11.61 -10.92 -2.43
CA PHE A 426 -12.70 -11.65 -1.75
C PHE A 426 -12.23 -12.56 -0.61
N ARG A 427 -11.03 -13.15 -0.71
CA ARG A 427 -10.53 -14.07 0.33
C ARG A 427 -9.72 -13.40 1.41
N ARG A 428 -9.19 -12.20 1.15
CA ARG A 428 -8.22 -11.52 2.01
C ARG A 428 -7.03 -12.42 2.38
N GLN A 429 -6.63 -13.26 1.42
CA GLN A 429 -5.51 -14.19 1.55
C GLN A 429 -4.67 -14.13 0.29
N PHE A 430 -3.35 -14.13 0.46
CA PHE A 430 -2.43 -14.04 -0.66
C PHE A 430 -1.74 -15.37 -0.96
N ASN A 431 -1.72 -15.74 -2.24
CA ASN A 431 -0.89 -16.81 -2.75
C ASN A 431 -0.31 -16.41 -4.11
N ALA A 432 1.01 -16.22 -4.17
CA ALA A 432 1.70 -15.78 -5.39
C ALA A 432 1.53 -16.74 -6.59
N ASN A 433 1.12 -17.99 -6.37
CA ASN A 433 0.90 -19.00 -7.41
C ASN A 433 -0.56 -19.15 -7.83
N LEU A 434 -1.47 -18.37 -7.27
CA LEU A 434 -2.90 -18.45 -7.58
C LEU A 434 -3.41 -17.08 -8.02
N GLY A 435 -4.21 -17.07 -9.08
CA GLY A 435 -4.95 -15.89 -9.53
C GLY A 435 -6.26 -16.32 -10.18
N LEU A 436 -7.09 -15.36 -10.57
CA LEU A 436 -8.31 -15.59 -11.34
C LEU A 436 -8.23 -14.80 -12.63
N ASP A 437 -8.62 -15.43 -13.72
CA ASP A 437 -8.87 -14.72 -14.96
C ASP A 437 -10.28 -14.13 -14.91
N SER A 438 -10.40 -12.80 -14.84
CA SER A 438 -11.68 -12.11 -14.66
C SER A 438 -12.67 -12.32 -15.81
N HIS A 439 -12.19 -12.67 -17.01
CA HIS A 439 -13.03 -12.85 -18.19
C HIS A 439 -13.57 -14.28 -18.27
N THR A 440 -12.68 -15.26 -18.10
CA THR A 440 -13.04 -16.68 -18.18
C THR A 440 -13.53 -17.26 -16.86
N GLN A 441 -13.36 -16.54 -15.75
CA GLN A 441 -13.68 -16.95 -14.39
C GLN A 441 -12.94 -18.25 -13.99
N ARG A 442 -11.77 -18.50 -14.59
CA ARG A 442 -10.96 -19.70 -14.32
C ARG A 442 -9.78 -19.40 -13.42
N PRO A 443 -9.49 -20.27 -12.43
CA PRO A 443 -8.26 -20.17 -11.65
C PRO A 443 -7.02 -20.31 -12.52
N ILE A 444 -6.01 -19.49 -12.24
CA ILE A 444 -4.69 -19.50 -12.89
C ILE A 444 -3.69 -20.04 -11.87
N LEU A 445 -2.84 -20.98 -12.29
CA LEU A 445 -1.83 -21.59 -11.44
C LEU A 445 -0.41 -21.26 -11.92
N GLY A 446 0.46 -20.93 -10.96
CA GLY A 446 1.87 -20.62 -11.14
C GLY A 446 2.14 -19.13 -11.34
N LYS A 447 3.11 -18.59 -10.59
CA LYS A 447 3.45 -17.16 -10.55
C LYS A 447 3.58 -16.51 -11.95
N SER A 448 4.30 -17.15 -12.87
CA SER A 448 4.49 -16.63 -14.23
C SER A 448 3.20 -16.59 -15.06
N ASN A 449 2.33 -17.59 -14.91
CA ASN A 449 1.06 -17.62 -15.64
C ASN A 449 0.09 -16.56 -15.11
N VAL A 450 0.09 -16.35 -13.79
CA VAL A 450 -0.71 -15.29 -13.16
C VAL A 450 -0.25 -13.92 -13.68
N ALA A 451 1.05 -13.63 -13.67
CA ALA A 451 1.58 -12.37 -14.19
C ALA A 451 1.20 -12.13 -15.67
N LYS A 452 1.29 -13.16 -16.52
CA LYS A 452 0.88 -13.08 -17.94
C LYS A 452 -0.62 -12.81 -18.10
N SER A 453 -1.46 -13.48 -17.32
CA SER A 453 -2.92 -13.25 -17.38
C SER A 453 -3.27 -11.85 -16.90
N PHE A 454 -2.69 -11.37 -15.80
CA PHE A 454 -2.96 -10.02 -15.31
C PHE A 454 -2.57 -8.96 -16.34
N ALA A 455 -1.39 -9.08 -16.95
CA ALA A 455 -0.99 -8.22 -18.05
C ALA A 455 -1.96 -8.29 -19.23
N ALA A 456 -2.44 -9.47 -19.61
CA ALA A 456 -3.39 -9.65 -20.71
C ALA A 456 -4.79 -9.07 -20.41
N GLN A 457 -5.25 -9.16 -19.15
CA GLN A 457 -6.50 -8.58 -18.69
C GLN A 457 -6.45 -7.05 -18.76
N LEU A 458 -5.36 -6.43 -18.29
CA LEU A 458 -5.20 -4.98 -18.40
C LEU A 458 -5.05 -4.52 -19.85
N ALA A 459 -4.36 -5.30 -20.69
CA ALA A 459 -4.29 -5.04 -22.14
C ALA A 459 -5.69 -5.06 -22.79
N GLN A 460 -6.62 -5.89 -22.30
CA GLN A 460 -7.98 -5.95 -22.81
C GLN A 460 -8.76 -4.68 -22.45
N ILE A 461 -8.67 -4.21 -21.20
CA ILE A 461 -9.27 -2.93 -20.78
C ILE A 461 -8.73 -1.77 -21.64
N GLN A 462 -7.42 -1.75 -21.88
CA GLN A 462 -6.79 -0.74 -22.73
C GLN A 462 -7.32 -0.77 -24.18
N ARG A 463 -7.48 -1.96 -24.76
CA ARG A 463 -8.07 -2.13 -26.10
C ARG A 463 -9.51 -1.66 -26.15
N GLU A 464 -10.32 -2.00 -25.15
CA GLU A 464 -11.72 -1.57 -25.08
C GLU A 464 -11.84 -0.04 -25.05
N GLY A 465 -10.99 0.65 -24.28
CA GLY A 465 -10.94 2.11 -24.28
C GLY A 465 -10.56 2.70 -25.65
N ALA A 466 -9.56 2.12 -26.31
CA ALA A 466 -9.14 2.55 -27.65
C ALA A 466 -10.22 2.30 -28.71
N GLU A 467 -10.94 1.18 -28.64
CA GLU A 467 -11.99 0.82 -29.60
C GLU A 467 -13.27 1.62 -29.40
N GLN A 468 -13.68 1.85 -28.14
CA GLN A 468 -14.95 2.50 -27.83
C GLN A 468 -14.87 4.03 -27.81
N PHE A 469 -13.76 4.60 -27.33
CA PHE A 469 -13.58 6.04 -27.21
C PHE A 469 -12.53 6.62 -28.16
N GLY A 470 -11.60 5.82 -28.68
CA GLY A 470 -10.43 6.34 -29.39
C GLY A 470 -9.46 7.13 -28.50
N GLY A 471 -9.63 7.03 -27.18
CA GLY A 471 -8.91 7.78 -26.16
C GLY A 471 -7.95 6.92 -25.32
N PRO A 472 -7.19 7.52 -24.40
CA PRO A 472 -6.31 6.79 -23.50
C PRO A 472 -7.11 5.98 -22.48
N THR A 473 -6.41 5.06 -21.81
CA THR A 473 -6.90 4.34 -20.63
C THR A 473 -6.09 4.75 -19.42
N LEU A 474 -6.78 5.06 -18.33
CA LEU A 474 -6.24 5.21 -16.99
C LEU A 474 -7.01 4.25 -16.10
N LEU A 475 -6.35 3.33 -15.42
CA LEU A 475 -7.04 2.41 -14.52
C LEU A 475 -7.53 3.17 -13.28
N GLY A 476 -8.84 3.45 -13.18
CA GLY A 476 -9.40 4.34 -12.15
C GLY A 476 -9.20 3.82 -10.73
N GLU A 477 -9.22 2.49 -10.58
CA GLU A 477 -8.87 1.83 -9.33
C GLU A 477 -8.21 0.49 -9.56
N PHE A 478 -7.21 0.25 -8.72
CA PHE A 478 -6.65 -1.06 -8.45
C PHE A 478 -6.02 -1.02 -7.07
N GLY A 479 -5.89 -2.17 -6.42
CA GLY A 479 -5.30 -2.19 -5.08
C GLY A 479 -5.32 -3.58 -4.46
N ILE A 480 -4.99 -3.61 -3.18
CA ILE A 480 -5.02 -4.81 -2.35
C ILE A 480 -5.58 -4.45 -0.98
N SER A 481 -6.19 -5.43 -0.32
CA SER A 481 -6.54 -5.28 1.09
C SER A 481 -5.26 -5.26 1.94
N PHE A 482 -5.31 -4.60 3.09
CA PHE A 482 -4.24 -4.52 4.08
C PHE A 482 -4.49 -5.38 5.33
N ASP A 483 -5.69 -5.97 5.43
CA ASP A 483 -6.05 -7.02 6.38
C ASP A 483 -5.74 -8.46 5.88
N LEU A 484 -4.83 -8.60 4.90
CA LEU A 484 -4.43 -9.90 4.34
C LEU A 484 -3.84 -10.86 5.37
N ASP A 485 -4.04 -12.15 5.09
CA ASP A 485 -3.42 -13.28 5.79
C ASP A 485 -3.66 -13.23 7.29
N ASP A 486 -4.93 -13.07 7.65
CA ASP A 486 -5.39 -12.85 9.03
C ASP A 486 -4.64 -11.67 9.65
N ASN A 487 -4.69 -10.50 9.00
CA ASN A 487 -4.27 -9.26 9.63
C ASN A 487 -2.76 -9.21 9.99
N ILE A 488 -1.92 -9.97 9.30
CA ILE A 488 -0.50 -10.14 9.67
C ILE A 488 0.32 -8.83 9.57
N GLY A 489 -0.08 -7.94 8.65
CA GLY A 489 0.53 -6.62 8.45
C GLY A 489 0.53 -5.79 9.72
N TRP A 490 -0.61 -5.67 10.40
CA TRP A 490 -0.67 -4.89 11.64
C TRP A 490 -0.34 -5.70 12.89
N ARG A 491 -0.63 -7.01 12.95
CA ARG A 491 -0.33 -7.83 14.14
C ARG A 491 1.17 -8.00 14.36
N GLU A 492 1.93 -8.12 13.28
CA GLU A 492 3.34 -8.51 13.31
C GLU A 492 4.23 -7.54 12.54
N GLY A 493 3.68 -6.45 12.00
CA GLY A 493 4.42 -5.52 11.13
C GLY A 493 4.87 -6.18 9.82
N ASN A 494 4.18 -7.24 9.37
CA ASN A 494 4.59 -8.06 8.21
C ASN A 494 3.83 -7.69 6.94
N PHE A 495 4.46 -6.88 6.09
CA PHE A 495 3.87 -6.49 4.81
C PHE A 495 4.39 -7.29 3.61
N SER A 496 5.10 -8.40 3.81
CA SER A 496 5.71 -9.17 2.71
C SER A 496 4.69 -9.69 1.68
N SER A 497 3.54 -10.20 2.14
CA SER A 497 2.43 -10.60 1.27
C SER A 497 1.86 -9.42 0.50
N HIS A 498 1.67 -8.28 1.17
CA HIS A 498 1.16 -7.04 0.57
C HIS A 498 2.11 -6.50 -0.50
N ILE A 499 3.41 -6.44 -0.20
CA ILE A 499 4.45 -6.01 -1.14
C ILE A 499 4.42 -6.90 -2.37
N SER A 500 4.41 -8.23 -2.19
CA SER A 500 4.40 -9.19 -3.30
C SER A 500 3.12 -9.12 -4.14
N ALA A 501 1.96 -8.95 -3.50
CA ALA A 501 0.68 -8.81 -4.17
C ALA A 501 0.61 -7.54 -5.01
N LEU A 502 1.03 -6.41 -4.43
CA LEU A 502 0.98 -5.11 -5.09
C LEU A 502 2.04 -4.97 -6.19
N ASP A 503 3.26 -5.48 -5.97
CA ASP A 503 4.34 -5.50 -6.98
C ASP A 503 3.90 -6.25 -8.24
N ARG A 504 3.22 -7.40 -8.08
CA ARG A 504 2.67 -8.17 -9.22
C ARG A 504 1.65 -7.36 -10.03
N THR A 505 0.80 -6.57 -9.36
CA THR A 505 -0.16 -5.69 -10.05
C THR A 505 0.56 -4.56 -10.79
N TRP A 506 1.55 -3.92 -10.16
CA TRP A 506 2.34 -2.87 -10.82
C TRP A 506 3.11 -3.38 -12.04
N GLN A 507 3.68 -4.59 -11.99
CA GLN A 507 4.31 -5.23 -13.14
C GLN A 507 3.33 -5.41 -14.32
N ALA A 508 2.05 -5.68 -14.05
CA ALA A 508 1.03 -5.77 -15.09
C ALA A 508 0.69 -4.40 -15.71
N LEU A 509 0.66 -3.32 -14.92
CA LEU A 509 0.53 -1.96 -15.45
C LEU A 509 1.75 -1.57 -16.28
N GLU A 510 2.96 -1.93 -15.82
CA GLU A 510 4.23 -1.68 -16.50
C GLU A 510 4.30 -2.35 -17.87
N ALA A 511 3.88 -3.61 -17.94
CA ALA A 511 3.82 -4.38 -19.18
C ALA A 511 2.89 -3.75 -20.25
N ASN A 512 1.97 -2.88 -19.85
CA ASN A 512 1.01 -2.23 -20.73
C ASN A 512 1.19 -0.70 -20.85
N LEU A 513 2.23 -0.14 -20.19
CA LEU A 513 2.49 1.31 -20.15
C LEU A 513 1.27 2.12 -19.68
N LEU A 514 0.50 1.56 -18.76
CA LEU A 514 -0.79 2.11 -18.34
C LEU A 514 -0.63 3.17 -17.25
N SER A 515 -1.41 4.25 -17.41
CA SER A 515 -1.72 5.15 -16.30
C SER A 515 -2.68 4.45 -15.33
N GLY A 516 -2.68 4.85 -14.06
CA GLY A 516 -3.63 4.30 -13.09
C GLY A 516 -3.58 4.97 -11.73
N THR A 517 -4.65 4.81 -10.96
CA THR A 517 -4.84 5.37 -9.62
C THR A 517 -4.99 4.25 -8.59
N LEU A 518 -4.04 4.18 -7.66
CA LEU A 518 -4.01 3.17 -6.59
C LEU A 518 -5.12 3.43 -5.56
N TRP A 519 -5.94 2.42 -5.26
CA TRP A 519 -6.93 2.44 -4.19
C TRP A 519 -6.33 1.87 -2.89
N ASN A 520 -6.14 2.68 -1.84
CA ASN A 520 -6.31 4.14 -1.78
C ASN A 520 -5.32 4.82 -0.81
N TYR A 521 -5.41 6.16 -0.67
CA TYR A 521 -4.79 6.91 0.43
C TYR A 521 -5.85 7.54 1.32
N THR A 522 -5.88 7.16 2.60
CA THR A 522 -6.84 7.63 3.60
C THR A 522 -6.07 8.11 4.83
N ALA A 523 -6.08 9.43 5.06
CA ALA A 523 -5.26 10.08 6.08
C ALA A 523 -5.62 9.69 7.52
N ASP A 524 -6.88 9.35 7.76
CA ASP A 524 -7.40 8.90 9.06
C ASP A 524 -7.70 7.39 9.09
N ASN A 525 -7.03 6.62 8.23
CA ASN A 525 -7.09 5.17 8.29
C ASN A 525 -6.58 4.66 9.66
N THR A 526 -7.23 3.61 10.16
CA THR A 526 -6.80 2.90 11.38
C THR A 526 -6.62 1.42 11.08
N ASN A 527 -5.75 0.73 11.81
CA ASN A 527 -5.59 -0.72 11.66
C ASN A 527 -6.86 -1.49 12.07
N ALA A 528 -7.65 -0.92 13.00
CA ALA A 528 -8.85 -1.59 13.54
C ALA A 528 -10.08 -1.48 12.64
N HIS A 529 -10.25 -0.36 11.93
CA HIS A 529 -11.46 -0.07 11.15
C HIS A 529 -11.18 0.32 9.70
N GLY A 530 -9.92 0.21 9.27
CA GLY A 530 -9.48 0.61 7.94
C GLY A 530 -9.84 2.07 7.63
N ASP A 531 -10.50 2.29 6.51
CA ASP A 531 -10.92 3.62 6.03
C ASP A 531 -12.23 4.14 6.66
N GLN A 532 -12.72 3.47 7.72
CA GLN A 532 -13.97 3.75 8.44
C GLN A 532 -15.25 3.34 7.69
N TRP A 533 -15.14 2.79 6.49
CA TRP A 533 -16.27 2.41 5.65
C TRP A 533 -16.34 0.89 5.47
N ASN A 534 -17.43 0.28 5.93
CA ASN A 534 -17.79 -1.13 5.75
C ASN A 534 -16.67 -2.16 6.05
N GLY A 535 -15.73 -1.82 6.94
CA GLY A 535 -14.61 -2.69 7.31
C GLY A 535 -13.62 -2.92 6.15
N GLU A 536 -13.52 -1.96 5.23
CA GLU A 536 -12.50 -1.94 4.21
C GLU A 536 -11.19 -1.37 4.74
N ASP A 537 -10.10 -2.10 4.53
CA ASP A 537 -8.75 -1.63 4.84
C ASP A 537 -7.90 -1.73 3.58
N LEU A 538 -8.06 -0.79 2.64
CA LEU A 538 -7.35 -0.77 1.36
C LEU A 538 -6.28 0.32 1.30
N SER A 539 -6.07 1.07 2.39
CA SER A 539 -5.23 2.25 2.31
C SER A 539 -3.73 1.95 2.33
N ILE A 540 -2.93 2.63 1.52
CA ILE A 540 -1.46 2.53 1.56
C ILE A 540 -0.83 3.28 2.74
N PHE A 541 -1.64 3.92 3.58
CA PHE A 541 -1.19 4.69 4.74
C PHE A 541 -2.06 4.35 5.96
N SER A 542 -1.44 4.35 7.14
CA SER A 542 -2.12 4.27 8.43
C SER A 542 -1.26 4.98 9.48
N ARG A 543 -1.84 5.91 10.24
CA ARG A 543 -1.12 6.59 11.33
C ARG A 543 -0.68 5.59 12.41
N ASP A 544 -1.39 4.48 12.57
CA ASP A 544 -1.06 3.40 13.51
C ASP A 544 0.23 2.64 13.14
N GLN A 545 0.77 2.86 11.94
CA GLN A 545 2.04 2.27 11.46
C GLN A 545 3.24 3.22 11.62
N ILE A 546 3.04 4.40 12.22
CA ILE A 546 4.14 5.31 12.57
C ILE A 546 4.76 4.82 13.88
N HIS A 547 6.04 4.47 13.85
CA HIS A 547 6.78 4.10 15.05
C HIS A 547 7.27 5.34 15.79
N GLU A 548 7.35 5.26 17.12
CA GLU A 548 7.90 6.34 17.97
C GLU A 548 9.36 6.70 17.64
N LEU A 549 10.08 5.80 16.98
CA LEU A 549 11.45 5.99 16.52
C LEU A 549 11.53 6.42 15.05
N ASP A 550 10.41 6.64 14.36
CA ASP A 550 10.42 7.28 13.06
C ASP A 550 10.80 8.75 13.22
N ASP A 551 11.48 9.29 12.21
CA ASP A 551 11.69 10.74 12.15
C ASP A 551 10.31 11.41 12.00
N PRO A 552 9.95 12.41 12.82
CA PRO A 552 8.70 13.15 12.63
C PRO A 552 8.62 13.82 11.24
N HIS A 553 9.75 14.03 10.57
CA HIS A 553 9.83 14.55 9.20
C HIS A 553 9.96 13.43 8.14
N ASN A 554 10.02 12.16 8.53
CA ASN A 554 10.03 11.05 7.59
C ASN A 554 8.64 10.92 6.94
N LEU A 555 8.56 11.30 5.67
CA LEU A 555 7.34 11.20 4.91
C LEU A 555 6.92 9.74 4.65
N ASP A 556 7.84 8.78 4.70
CA ASP A 556 7.53 7.35 4.52
C ASP A 556 6.91 6.71 5.75
N ALA A 557 6.98 7.36 6.92
CA ALA A 557 6.41 6.85 8.15
C ALA A 557 4.89 6.64 8.00
N GLY A 558 4.38 5.50 8.47
CA GLY A 558 2.98 5.11 8.32
C GLY A 558 2.62 4.54 6.95
N GLY A 559 3.54 4.53 5.97
CA GLY A 559 3.34 3.87 4.69
C GLY A 559 3.25 2.35 4.82
N ARG A 560 2.36 1.74 4.05
CA ARG A 560 2.10 0.30 4.07
C ARG A 560 2.43 -0.31 2.71
N ALA A 561 3.33 -1.28 2.69
CA ALA A 561 3.89 -1.87 1.47
C ALA A 561 4.55 -0.84 0.51
N THR A 562 5.17 0.21 1.06
CA THR A 562 5.79 1.34 0.34
C THR A 562 6.74 0.91 -0.79
N ALA A 563 7.59 -0.09 -0.55
CA ALA A 563 8.49 -0.66 -1.56
C ALA A 563 7.79 -1.11 -2.84
N ALA A 564 6.53 -1.57 -2.77
CA ALA A 564 5.85 -2.10 -3.94
C ALA A 564 5.30 -1.02 -4.86
N PHE A 565 5.03 0.21 -4.39
CA PHE A 565 4.42 1.26 -5.20
C PHE A 565 5.30 2.50 -5.43
N VAL A 566 6.29 2.77 -4.57
CA VAL A 566 7.25 3.87 -4.74
C VAL A 566 8.33 3.47 -5.75
N ARG A 567 8.01 3.55 -7.04
CA ARG A 567 8.85 3.01 -8.12
C ARG A 567 9.24 4.10 -9.12
N PRO A 568 10.43 4.02 -9.74
CA PRO A 568 10.79 4.91 -10.83
C PRO A 568 9.84 4.74 -12.02
N TYR A 569 9.59 5.83 -12.76
CA TYR A 569 8.78 5.83 -13.99
C TYR A 569 8.98 7.11 -14.80
N PRO A 570 8.74 7.11 -16.13
CA PRO A 570 8.71 8.33 -16.92
C PRO A 570 7.46 9.15 -16.57
N ARG A 571 7.63 10.30 -15.93
CA ARG A 571 6.52 11.26 -15.74
C ARG A 571 6.08 11.85 -17.07
N THR A 572 7.07 12.20 -17.90
CA THR A 572 6.86 12.74 -19.24
C THR A 572 7.91 12.17 -20.19
N THR A 573 7.52 11.92 -21.44
CA THR A 573 8.38 11.34 -22.48
C THR A 573 8.34 12.21 -23.71
N ALA A 574 9.51 12.61 -24.21
CA ALA A 574 9.68 13.34 -25.47
C ALA A 574 9.47 12.43 -26.70
N GLY A 575 8.32 11.76 -26.75
CA GLY A 575 7.95 10.80 -27.80
C GLY A 575 7.05 9.68 -27.29
N GLU A 576 7.08 8.53 -27.97
CA GLU A 576 6.21 7.38 -27.75
C GLU A 576 6.88 6.34 -26.82
N PRO A 577 6.31 6.07 -25.63
CA PRO A 577 6.77 4.99 -24.76
C PRO A 577 6.69 3.62 -25.45
N VAL A 578 7.74 2.79 -25.34
CA VAL A 578 7.79 1.45 -25.96
C VAL A 578 7.79 0.34 -24.94
N ALA A 579 8.53 0.48 -23.84
CA ALA A 579 8.58 -0.52 -22.77
C ALA A 579 9.07 0.11 -21.47
N MET A 580 8.56 -0.38 -20.34
CA MET A 580 9.10 -0.06 -19.01
C MET A 580 9.05 -1.29 -18.11
N GLN A 581 10.02 -1.39 -17.21
CA GLN A 581 10.06 -2.44 -16.21
C GLN A 581 10.83 -1.96 -14.99
N PHE A 582 10.30 -2.23 -13.80
CA PHE A 582 11.05 -2.13 -12.55
C PHE A 582 11.15 -3.50 -11.88
N ASP A 583 12.38 -3.91 -11.58
CA ASP A 583 12.66 -5.11 -10.79
C ASP A 583 12.92 -4.70 -9.34
N LEU A 584 11.99 -5.03 -8.45
CA LEU A 584 12.05 -4.63 -7.05
C LEU A 584 13.20 -5.31 -6.27
N ALA A 585 13.60 -6.51 -6.67
CA ALA A 585 14.64 -7.28 -5.98
C ALA A 585 16.04 -6.73 -6.27
N THR A 586 16.27 -6.23 -7.48
CA THR A 586 17.54 -5.63 -7.93
C THR A 586 17.52 -4.11 -7.93
N ARG A 587 16.34 -3.49 -7.70
CA ARG A 587 16.09 -2.05 -7.80
C ARG A 587 16.56 -1.50 -9.15
N THR A 588 16.41 -2.29 -10.20
CA THR A 588 16.79 -1.91 -11.56
C THR A 588 15.55 -1.49 -12.33
N PHE A 589 15.62 -0.32 -12.95
CA PHE A 589 14.57 0.22 -13.81
C PHE A 589 15.09 0.38 -15.24
N THR A 590 14.34 -0.14 -16.20
CA THR A 590 14.66 0.00 -17.62
C THR A 590 13.49 0.66 -18.34
N TYR A 591 13.79 1.69 -19.13
CA TYR A 591 12.81 2.39 -19.93
C TYR A 591 13.26 2.55 -21.37
N ARG A 592 12.34 2.33 -22.32
CA ARG A 592 12.57 2.53 -23.75
C ARG A 592 11.46 3.36 -24.38
N PHE A 593 11.83 4.28 -25.26
CA PHE A 593 10.89 5.11 -26.00
C PHE A 593 11.45 5.50 -27.38
N LYS A 594 10.57 5.81 -28.32
CA LYS A 594 10.93 6.43 -29.60
C LYS A 594 10.76 7.93 -29.50
N HIS A 595 11.74 8.72 -29.90
CA HIS A 595 11.60 10.17 -29.81
C HIS A 595 10.60 10.71 -30.84
N ASP A 596 9.89 11.77 -30.47
CA ASP A 596 9.09 12.58 -31.38
C ASP A 596 9.79 13.94 -31.60
N PRO A 597 10.23 14.26 -32.84
CA PRO A 597 10.83 15.55 -33.15
C PRO A 597 9.95 16.77 -32.85
N ALA A 598 8.62 16.59 -32.73
CA ALA A 598 7.70 17.66 -32.35
C ALA A 598 7.74 17.97 -30.85
N ALA A 599 8.25 17.06 -30.00
CA ALA A 599 8.37 17.30 -28.57
C ALA A 599 9.48 18.33 -28.29
N THR A 600 9.13 19.42 -27.61
CA THR A 600 10.04 20.55 -27.38
C THR A 600 10.75 20.53 -26.02
N ALA A 601 10.31 19.64 -25.12
CA ALA A 601 10.85 19.49 -23.78
C ALA A 601 11.44 18.08 -23.58
N PRO A 602 12.43 17.91 -22.69
CA PRO A 602 13.08 16.62 -22.45
C PRO A 602 12.17 15.61 -21.74
N THR A 603 12.55 14.34 -21.84
CA THR A 603 11.98 13.24 -21.04
C THR A 603 12.36 13.44 -19.57
N GLN A 604 11.40 13.22 -18.66
CA GLN A 604 11.61 13.34 -17.21
C GLN A 604 11.15 12.07 -16.51
N ILE A 605 12.03 11.50 -15.70
CA ILE A 605 11.81 10.25 -14.95
C ILE A 605 11.84 10.55 -13.47
N PHE A 606 10.79 10.14 -12.75
CA PHE A 606 10.82 10.12 -11.29
C PHE A 606 11.77 9.03 -10.80
N VAL A 607 12.68 9.36 -9.90
CA VAL A 607 13.65 8.43 -9.31
C VAL A 607 13.54 8.49 -7.79
N PRO A 608 12.95 7.47 -7.14
CA PRO A 608 12.61 7.55 -5.73
C PRO A 608 13.82 7.49 -4.80
N ASN A 609 13.96 8.48 -3.91
CA ASN A 609 14.98 8.44 -2.86
C ASN A 609 14.81 7.20 -1.96
N TYR A 610 13.57 6.71 -1.81
CA TYR A 610 13.24 5.47 -1.11
C TYR A 610 14.12 4.28 -1.52
N HIS A 611 14.51 4.19 -2.81
CA HIS A 611 15.37 3.12 -3.32
C HIS A 611 16.80 3.58 -3.63
N TYR A 612 16.99 4.84 -4.01
CA TYR A 612 18.23 5.32 -4.64
C TYR A 612 19.02 6.35 -3.81
N ALA A 613 18.58 6.70 -2.59
CA ALA A 613 19.30 7.67 -1.74
C ALA A 613 20.73 7.22 -1.41
N VAL A 614 20.95 5.91 -1.30
CA VAL A 614 22.27 5.32 -0.99
C VAL A 614 23.25 5.36 -2.17
N GLY A 615 22.75 5.61 -3.39
CA GLY A 615 23.55 5.65 -4.63
C GLY A 615 22.73 5.33 -5.88
N LEU A 616 23.02 6.05 -6.96
CA LEU A 616 22.29 6.00 -8.24
C LEU A 616 23.27 5.75 -9.41
N GLY A 617 23.11 4.61 -10.08
CA GLY A 617 23.76 4.32 -11.36
C GLY A 617 22.82 4.63 -12.52
N VAL A 618 23.33 5.22 -13.60
CA VAL A 618 22.56 5.53 -14.81
C VAL A 618 23.34 5.14 -16.07
N GLU A 619 22.76 4.25 -16.87
CA GLU A 619 23.26 3.90 -18.21
C GLU A 619 22.29 4.43 -19.28
N LEU A 620 22.85 5.09 -20.30
CA LEU A 620 22.09 5.71 -21.39
C LEU A 620 22.53 5.12 -22.72
N SER A 621 21.58 4.85 -23.62
CA SER A 621 21.89 4.46 -25.00
C SER A 621 22.64 5.56 -25.78
N ASP A 622 22.38 6.81 -25.44
CA ASP A 622 22.94 8.02 -26.01
C ASP A 622 22.58 9.24 -25.15
N GLY A 623 23.10 10.42 -25.53
CA GLY A 623 22.68 11.68 -24.93
C GLY A 623 23.31 11.94 -23.56
N ARG A 624 22.59 12.68 -22.72
CA ARG A 624 22.99 13.01 -21.34
C ARG A 624 21.79 13.08 -20.42
N CYS A 625 22.02 12.96 -19.12
CA CYS A 625 21.02 13.25 -18.11
C CYS A 625 21.57 14.17 -17.01
N ASP A 626 20.64 14.83 -16.33
CA ASP A 626 20.86 15.63 -15.13
C ASP A 626 19.89 15.10 -14.06
N TYR A 627 20.37 14.86 -12.83
CA TYR A 627 19.54 14.34 -11.72
C TYR A 627 19.46 15.35 -10.58
N ASP A 628 18.24 15.65 -10.15
CA ASP A 628 17.95 16.43 -8.95
C ASP A 628 17.41 15.50 -7.85
N PRO A 629 18.19 15.21 -6.79
CA PRO A 629 17.79 14.32 -5.71
C PRO A 629 16.71 14.93 -4.78
N GLU A 630 16.63 16.26 -4.65
CA GLU A 630 15.58 16.90 -3.85
C GLU A 630 14.23 16.86 -4.58
N ALA A 631 14.26 17.01 -5.91
CA ALA A 631 13.09 16.88 -6.75
C ALA A 631 12.75 15.42 -7.10
N GLN A 632 13.65 14.46 -6.82
CA GLN A 632 13.55 13.06 -7.24
C GLN A 632 13.32 12.92 -8.75
N LEU A 633 14.02 13.74 -9.55
CA LEU A 633 13.75 13.91 -10.98
C LEU A 633 15.02 13.82 -11.82
N LEU A 634 15.06 12.84 -12.71
CA LEU A 634 16.09 12.69 -13.74
C LEU A 634 15.56 13.28 -15.06
N THR A 635 16.26 14.26 -15.60
CA THR A 635 15.96 14.89 -16.90
C THR A 635 16.89 14.33 -17.96
N TYR A 636 16.33 13.75 -19.02
CA TYR A 636 17.09 13.08 -20.08
C TYR A 636 16.99 13.83 -21.41
N HIS A 637 18.15 14.12 -22.00
CA HIS A 637 18.32 14.76 -23.30
C HIS A 637 18.88 13.75 -24.29
N HIS A 638 18.01 13.19 -25.13
CA HIS A 638 18.39 12.26 -26.20
C HIS A 638 19.07 12.99 -27.37
N THR A 639 19.75 12.22 -28.24
CA THR A 639 20.26 12.71 -29.51
C THR A 639 19.33 12.32 -30.65
N ALA A 640 19.30 13.10 -31.73
CA ALA A 640 18.55 12.73 -32.93
C ALA A 640 19.24 11.65 -33.80
N ALA A 641 20.33 11.04 -33.32
CA ALA A 641 21.15 10.10 -34.10
C ALA A 641 20.52 8.70 -34.19
N GLN A 642 19.59 8.36 -33.29
CA GLN A 642 18.86 7.09 -33.29
C GLN A 642 17.38 7.30 -32.99
N ALA A 643 16.54 6.39 -33.48
CA ALA A 643 15.09 6.50 -33.39
C ALA A 643 14.53 6.07 -32.03
N GLU A 644 15.21 5.16 -31.33
CA GLU A 644 14.79 4.59 -30.06
C GLU A 644 15.89 4.75 -29.02
N HIS A 645 15.50 5.11 -27.80
CA HIS A 645 16.39 5.41 -26.69
C HIS A 645 16.12 4.46 -25.54
N THR A 646 17.16 4.09 -24.80
CA THR A 646 17.08 3.23 -23.62
C THR A 646 17.79 3.89 -22.45
N ILE A 647 17.13 3.89 -21.29
CA ILE A 647 17.66 4.36 -20.02
C ILE A 647 17.56 3.22 -19.02
N THR A 648 18.67 2.91 -18.36
CA THR A 648 18.72 1.95 -17.25
C THR A 648 19.16 2.67 -15.99
N ILE A 649 18.41 2.53 -14.92
CA ILE A 649 18.71 3.08 -13.60
C ILE A 649 18.93 1.91 -12.63
N THR A 650 20.03 1.94 -11.88
CA THR A 650 20.41 0.91 -10.91
C THR A 650 20.69 1.54 -9.54
N ARG A 651 20.53 0.74 -8.48
CA ARG A 651 20.99 1.09 -7.13
C ARG A 651 22.48 0.75 -7.04
N GLU A 652 23.30 1.70 -6.62
CA GLU A 652 24.74 1.49 -6.38
C GLU A 652 25.07 1.69 -4.90
N HIS A 653 26.02 0.91 -4.38
CA HIS A 653 26.54 1.07 -3.02
C HIS A 653 27.91 1.76 -3.08
N GLY A 654 27.93 3.08 -2.86
CA GLY A 654 29.14 3.90 -2.86
C GLY A 654 28.80 5.39 -2.72
N PRO A 655 29.74 6.27 -2.34
CA PRO A 655 29.49 7.70 -2.41
C PRO A 655 29.12 8.05 -3.85
N ALA A 656 28.02 8.77 -4.04
CA ALA A 656 27.53 9.20 -5.35
C ALA A 656 28.57 10.08 -6.08
N GLU A 657 29.54 9.44 -6.74
CA GLU A 657 30.33 10.05 -7.79
C GLU A 657 29.70 9.62 -9.12
N VAL A 658 28.93 10.55 -9.71
CA VAL A 658 28.94 10.93 -11.15
C VAL A 658 27.58 11.60 -11.49
N LEU A 659 27.68 12.79 -12.11
CA LEU A 659 26.62 13.66 -12.66
C LEU A 659 26.05 14.80 -11.79
N ALA A 660 26.92 15.62 -11.19
CA ALA A 660 26.72 17.07 -11.12
C ALA A 660 28.06 17.77 -10.79
N GLY A 661 28.32 18.92 -11.41
CA GLY A 661 29.45 19.79 -11.09
C GLY A 661 29.47 20.25 -9.62
N PRO A 662 30.56 20.92 -9.18
CA PRO A 662 31.00 20.87 -7.79
C PRO A 662 30.08 21.69 -6.87
N ILE A 663 29.14 21.00 -6.23
CA ILE A 663 28.85 21.30 -4.84
C ILE A 663 30.00 20.63 -4.08
N GLN A 664 30.91 21.44 -3.54
CA GLN A 664 31.85 20.96 -2.56
C GLN A 664 31.03 20.33 -1.43
N THR A 665 31.03 19.00 -1.36
CA THR A 665 30.73 18.31 -0.12
C THR A 665 31.80 18.75 0.86
N SER A 666 31.49 19.81 1.61
CA SER A 666 32.26 20.14 2.78
C SER A 666 32.20 18.92 3.71
N SER A 667 33.32 18.20 3.73
CA SER A 667 33.67 17.09 4.62
C SER A 667 33.21 15.67 4.20
N GLY A 668 33.94 15.11 3.23
CA GLY A 668 34.73 13.93 3.59
C GLY A 668 35.64 14.29 4.77
N ALA A 669 35.08 14.36 5.99
CA ALA A 669 35.89 14.47 7.17
C ALA A 669 36.68 13.16 7.23
N ASN A 670 37.96 13.28 6.91
CA ASN A 670 38.94 12.23 7.07
C ASN A 670 39.09 12.03 8.59
N TYR A 671 38.14 11.33 9.22
CA TYR A 671 38.28 10.92 10.61
C TYR A 671 39.29 9.77 10.59
N PRO A 672 40.45 9.92 11.23
CA PRO A 672 41.45 8.86 11.23
C PRO A 672 40.87 7.64 11.94
N LEU A 673 40.91 6.47 11.28
CA LEU A 673 40.67 5.20 11.92
C LEU A 673 41.95 4.82 12.70
N GLU A 674 41.84 4.75 14.02
CA GLU A 674 42.93 4.34 14.91
C GLU A 674 42.88 2.82 15.08
N HIS A 675 43.94 2.13 14.66
CA HIS A 675 44.05 0.68 14.83
C HIS A 675 44.93 0.37 16.04
N GLU A 676 44.36 -0.27 17.06
CA GLU A 676 45.06 -0.64 18.29
C GLU A 676 45.02 -2.16 18.53
N PHE A 677 45.98 -2.65 19.32
CA PHE A 677 46.01 -4.03 19.81
C PHE A 677 45.87 -4.02 21.33
N ILE A 678 44.68 -4.40 21.80
CA ILE A 678 44.31 -4.26 23.21
C ILE A 678 44.26 -5.63 23.85
N ARG A 679 45.00 -5.80 24.96
CA ARG A 679 45.04 -7.05 25.71
C ARG A 679 43.90 -7.09 26.72
N THR A 680 43.05 -8.11 26.60
CA THR A 680 41.90 -8.35 27.50
C THR A 680 41.66 -9.85 27.67
N ASN A 681 41.28 -10.32 28.86
CA ASN A 681 40.90 -11.71 29.16
C ASN A 681 41.81 -12.82 28.58
N GLY A 682 43.12 -12.57 28.51
CA GLY A 682 44.10 -13.53 28.02
C GLY A 682 44.22 -13.62 26.49
N VAL A 683 43.62 -12.68 25.75
CA VAL A 683 43.78 -12.49 24.30
C VAL A 683 44.18 -11.05 23.98
N THR A 684 44.79 -10.85 22.82
CA THR A 684 45.01 -9.53 22.22
C THR A 684 44.01 -9.36 21.08
N LEU A 685 43.18 -8.32 21.18
CA LEU A 685 42.20 -7.97 20.16
C LEU A 685 42.71 -6.81 19.34
N HIS A 686 42.62 -6.92 18.02
CA HIS A 686 42.69 -5.77 17.14
C HIS A 686 41.39 -4.97 17.27
N VAL A 687 41.50 -3.66 17.43
CA VAL A 687 40.36 -2.77 17.66
C VAL A 687 40.52 -1.52 16.79
N VAL A 688 39.44 -1.16 16.11
CA VAL A 688 39.34 0.11 15.39
C VAL A 688 38.60 1.11 16.26
N LEU A 689 39.24 2.25 16.50
CA LEU A 689 38.67 3.37 17.23
C LEU A 689 38.45 4.55 16.27
N ALA A 690 37.33 5.26 16.43
CA ALA A 690 37.03 6.44 15.65
C ALA A 690 36.20 7.45 16.45
N GLY A 691 36.30 8.74 16.10
CA GLY A 691 35.56 9.83 16.74
C GLY A 691 36.24 10.44 17.98
N PRO A 692 35.59 11.44 18.61
CA PRO A 692 36.18 12.24 19.70
C PRO A 692 36.60 11.37 20.90
N GLN A 693 37.78 11.63 21.48
CA GLN A 693 38.28 10.87 22.64
C GLN A 693 37.39 11.01 23.88
N ASP A 694 36.69 12.14 24.02
CA ASP A 694 35.72 12.45 25.07
C ASP A 694 34.27 12.12 24.68
N GLY A 695 34.06 11.57 23.48
CA GLY A 695 32.76 11.11 23.01
C GLY A 695 32.25 9.93 23.84
N GLN A 696 30.93 9.82 23.98
CA GLN A 696 30.33 8.68 24.68
C GLN A 696 30.65 7.38 23.92
N PRO A 697 31.09 6.31 24.61
CA PRO A 697 31.55 5.09 23.94
C PRO A 697 30.39 4.27 23.36
N VAL A 698 30.55 3.83 22.10
CA VAL A 698 29.66 2.89 21.42
C VAL A 698 30.48 1.69 20.95
N LEU A 699 30.19 0.51 21.50
CA LEU A 699 30.84 -0.75 21.14
C LEU A 699 30.04 -1.47 20.03
N LEU A 700 30.67 -1.72 18.88
CA LEU A 700 30.08 -2.41 17.75
C LEU A 700 30.65 -3.83 17.62
N LEU A 701 29.79 -4.85 17.72
CA LEU A 701 30.18 -6.27 17.63
C LEU A 701 29.67 -6.88 16.32
N HIS A 702 30.59 -7.20 15.40
CA HIS A 702 30.29 -7.77 14.09
C HIS A 702 29.92 -9.28 14.13
N GLY A 703 29.31 -9.80 13.07
CA GLY A 703 28.92 -11.19 12.94
C GLY A 703 29.94 -12.13 12.29
N PHE A 704 29.48 -13.36 12.00
CA PHE A 704 30.10 -14.28 11.06
C PHE A 704 29.48 -14.08 9.67
N PRO A 705 30.26 -14.03 8.57
CA PRO A 705 31.72 -14.15 8.50
C PRO A 705 32.42 -12.78 8.46
N GLU A 706 31.87 -11.74 9.08
CA GLU A 706 32.40 -10.37 9.01
C GLU A 706 33.63 -10.12 9.90
N PHE A 707 34.16 -8.90 9.83
CA PHE A 707 35.16 -8.32 10.73
C PHE A 707 34.84 -6.82 10.91
N TRP A 708 35.69 -6.01 11.57
CA TRP A 708 35.38 -4.60 11.88
C TRP A 708 34.83 -3.80 10.68
N TYR A 709 35.27 -4.12 9.46
CA TYR A 709 34.85 -3.47 8.21
C TYR A 709 33.34 -3.60 7.91
N GLY A 710 32.65 -4.59 8.48
CA GLY A 710 31.19 -4.74 8.35
C GLY A 710 30.41 -3.52 8.83
N TRP A 711 31.02 -2.68 9.68
CA TRP A 711 30.42 -1.45 10.20
C TRP A 711 30.77 -0.18 9.39
N LYS A 712 31.27 -0.32 8.16
CA LYS A 712 31.73 0.79 7.31
C LYS A 712 30.70 1.91 7.12
N TYR A 713 29.40 1.63 7.17
CA TYR A 713 28.34 2.64 7.05
C TYR A 713 27.93 3.25 8.40
N GLN A 714 28.08 2.53 9.51
CA GLN A 714 27.67 2.97 10.85
C GLN A 714 28.77 3.79 11.54
N ILE A 715 30.04 3.42 11.38
CA ILE A 715 31.19 4.14 11.96
C ILE A 715 31.13 5.64 11.63
N PRO A 716 31.12 6.07 10.34
CA PRO A 716 31.12 7.49 10.02
C PRO A 716 29.86 8.23 10.50
N TYR A 717 28.71 7.54 10.54
CA TYR A 717 27.47 8.12 11.05
C TYR A 717 27.54 8.42 12.54
N LEU A 718 27.96 7.44 13.35
CA LEU A 718 28.10 7.60 14.81
C LEU A 718 29.17 8.63 15.18
N VAL A 719 30.28 8.68 14.44
CA VAL A 719 31.32 9.70 14.64
C VAL A 719 30.77 11.11 14.40
N ARG A 720 29.95 11.31 13.35
CA ARG A 720 29.30 12.61 13.09
C ARG A 720 28.32 13.01 14.19
N LEU A 721 27.73 12.05 14.90
CA LEU A 721 26.90 12.31 16.09
C LEU A 721 27.72 12.59 17.37
N GLY A 722 29.05 12.53 17.30
CA GLY A 722 29.94 12.83 18.43
C GLY A 722 30.30 11.63 19.32
N TYR A 723 29.98 10.40 18.90
CA TYR A 723 30.32 9.20 19.66
C TYR A 723 31.78 8.78 19.48
N ARG A 724 32.34 8.13 20.52
CA ARG A 724 33.59 7.37 20.41
C ARG A 724 33.24 5.94 20.02
N VAL A 725 33.53 5.57 18.78
CA VAL A 725 33.19 4.25 18.23
C VAL A 725 34.32 3.27 18.49
N ILE A 726 33.99 2.09 19.02
CA ILE A 726 34.91 1.01 19.37
C ILE A 726 34.48 -0.24 18.60
N VAL A 727 35.31 -0.73 17.68
CA VAL A 727 34.99 -1.87 16.82
C VAL A 727 36.09 -2.92 16.89
N PRO A 728 35.99 -3.93 17.78
CA PRO A 728 36.96 -5.02 17.80
C PRO A 728 36.77 -5.94 16.60
N ASP A 729 37.88 -6.42 16.04
CA ASP A 729 37.90 -7.77 15.48
C ASP A 729 37.68 -8.74 16.65
N GLN A 730 36.54 -9.41 16.72
CA GLN A 730 36.24 -10.29 17.85
C GLN A 730 37.22 -11.49 17.88
N ARG A 731 37.32 -12.17 19.04
CA ARG A 731 38.28 -13.30 19.17
C ARG A 731 38.09 -14.32 18.03
N GLY A 732 39.20 -14.73 17.42
CA GLY A 732 39.17 -15.64 16.29
C GLY A 732 39.07 -14.98 14.91
N TYR A 733 38.66 -13.71 14.82
CA TYR A 733 38.47 -13.00 13.56
C TYR A 733 39.71 -12.22 13.12
N ASN A 734 39.84 -12.04 11.81
CA ASN A 734 40.82 -11.20 11.10
C ASN A 734 42.19 -11.02 11.80
N LEU A 735 42.47 -9.90 12.48
CA LEU A 735 43.77 -9.63 13.10
C LEU A 735 43.86 -10.01 14.59
N SER A 736 42.75 -10.32 15.24
CA SER A 736 42.71 -10.72 16.65
C SER A 736 43.24 -12.12 16.89
N ASP A 737 43.64 -12.39 18.14
CA ASP A 737 44.14 -13.70 18.57
C ASP A 737 43.14 -14.83 18.29
N LYS A 738 43.67 -16.02 17.96
CA LYS A 738 42.90 -17.19 17.53
C LYS A 738 43.18 -18.40 18.42
N PRO A 739 42.67 -18.43 19.67
CA PRO A 739 42.88 -19.53 20.60
C PRO A 739 42.57 -20.91 19.99
N LYS A 740 43.35 -21.93 20.35
CA LYS A 740 43.23 -23.24 19.70
C LYS A 740 42.03 -24.07 20.16
N ARG A 741 41.54 -23.89 21.40
CA ARG A 741 40.55 -24.78 22.03
C ARG A 741 39.13 -24.28 21.78
N ILE A 742 38.20 -25.20 21.52
CA ILE A 742 36.79 -24.87 21.28
C ILE A 742 36.16 -24.14 22.48
N LYS A 743 36.44 -24.58 23.71
CA LYS A 743 35.94 -23.92 24.94
C LYS A 743 36.34 -22.46 25.10
N ASP A 744 37.39 -22.01 24.39
CA ASP A 744 37.81 -20.62 24.42
C ASP A 744 36.85 -19.73 23.61
N TYR A 745 35.84 -20.28 22.93
CA TYR A 745 34.82 -19.55 22.16
C TYR A 745 33.41 -19.66 22.77
N ALA A 746 33.30 -20.09 24.04
CA ALA A 746 32.01 -20.09 24.74
C ALA A 746 31.50 -18.65 24.98
N LEU A 747 30.19 -18.43 24.93
CA LEU A 747 29.58 -17.08 25.05
C LEU A 747 30.05 -16.29 26.27
N ASP A 748 30.25 -16.94 27.42
CA ASP A 748 30.78 -16.27 28.62
C ASP A 748 32.15 -15.62 28.39
N LYS A 749 33.02 -16.25 27.59
CA LYS A 749 34.33 -15.70 27.22
C LYS A 749 34.20 -14.57 26.22
N LEU A 750 33.26 -14.67 25.29
CA LEU A 750 33.01 -13.65 24.28
C LEU A 750 32.44 -12.37 24.91
N ALA A 751 31.45 -12.51 25.79
CA ALA A 751 30.90 -11.39 26.54
C ALA A 751 31.91 -10.78 27.51
N ALA A 752 32.74 -11.62 28.16
CA ALA A 752 33.81 -11.11 29.01
C ALA A 752 34.78 -10.23 28.20
N ASP A 753 35.13 -10.59 26.96
CA ASP A 753 36.01 -9.77 26.10
C ASP A 753 35.45 -8.38 25.83
N ALA A 754 34.16 -8.30 25.50
CA ALA A 754 33.49 -7.02 25.28
C ALA A 754 33.62 -6.12 26.53
N ILE A 755 33.36 -6.67 27.71
CA ILE A 755 33.47 -5.92 28.98
C ILE A 755 34.93 -5.58 29.33
N GLY A 756 35.84 -6.52 29.18
CA GLY A 756 37.25 -6.31 29.48
C GLY A 756 37.92 -5.32 28.51
N LEU A 757 37.40 -5.21 27.28
CA LEU A 757 37.81 -4.17 26.33
C LEU A 757 37.39 -2.77 26.82
N LEU A 758 36.17 -2.62 27.34
CA LEU A 758 35.73 -1.38 27.98
C LEU A 758 36.60 -1.04 29.18
N ASP A 759 36.93 -2.03 30.02
CA ASP A 759 37.83 -1.85 31.17
C ASP A 759 39.23 -1.39 30.75
N ALA A 760 39.81 -2.02 29.73
CA ALA A 760 41.14 -1.68 29.22
C ALA A 760 41.20 -0.26 28.61
N LEU A 761 40.09 0.20 28.03
CA LEU A 761 39.94 1.54 27.48
C LEU A 761 39.47 2.58 28.51
N GLY A 762 39.18 2.18 29.75
CA GLY A 762 38.77 3.08 30.83
C GLY A 762 37.30 3.51 30.79
N TYR A 763 36.45 2.80 30.05
CA TYR A 763 35.01 3.12 29.95
C TYR A 763 34.19 2.33 30.98
N PRO A 764 33.54 2.99 31.95
CA PRO A 764 32.70 2.30 32.94
C PRO A 764 31.41 1.75 32.31
N GLN A 765 30.85 2.47 31.34
CA GLN A 765 29.65 2.08 30.60
C GLN A 765 29.78 2.45 29.12
N ALA A 766 29.05 1.75 28.26
CA ALA A 766 28.95 2.06 26.83
C ALA A 766 27.56 1.77 26.27
N HIS A 767 27.25 2.31 25.10
CA HIS A 767 26.22 1.75 24.25
C HIS A 767 26.76 0.52 23.53
N LEU A 768 25.90 -0.45 23.25
CA LEU A 768 26.27 -1.71 22.61
C LEU A 768 25.42 -1.95 21.38
N ILE A 769 26.04 -2.18 20.24
CA ILE A 769 25.37 -2.57 19.00
C ILE A 769 25.97 -3.88 18.53
N GLY A 770 25.14 -4.89 18.27
CA GLY A 770 25.59 -6.19 17.77
C GLY A 770 24.84 -6.62 16.52
N HIS A 771 25.54 -7.28 15.60
CA HIS A 771 24.96 -7.95 14.43
C HIS A 771 25.35 -9.44 14.41
N ASP A 772 24.44 -10.32 13.99
CA ASP A 772 24.64 -11.77 13.88
C ASP A 772 25.29 -12.40 15.15
N TRP A 773 26.45 -13.06 15.07
CA TRP A 773 27.12 -13.59 16.26
C TRP A 773 27.51 -12.50 17.26
N GLY A 774 27.83 -11.29 16.79
CA GLY A 774 28.01 -10.13 17.64
C GLY A 774 26.71 -9.72 18.35
N ALA A 775 25.55 -9.89 17.72
CA ALA A 775 24.23 -9.74 18.37
C ALA A 775 24.00 -10.81 19.44
N MET A 776 24.36 -12.07 19.18
CA MET A 776 24.28 -13.14 20.20
C MET A 776 25.17 -12.82 21.41
N VAL A 777 26.38 -12.29 21.19
CA VAL A 777 27.25 -11.81 22.26
C VAL A 777 26.64 -10.61 22.97
N ALA A 778 26.04 -9.66 22.23
CA ALA A 778 25.40 -8.49 22.80
C ALA A 778 24.22 -8.84 23.71
N TRP A 779 23.33 -9.75 23.28
CA TRP A 779 22.28 -10.33 24.15
C TRP A 779 22.88 -10.90 25.44
N TRP A 780 23.96 -11.68 25.31
CA TRP A 780 24.63 -12.27 26.47
C TRP A 780 25.22 -11.22 27.42
N VAL A 781 25.78 -10.14 26.87
CA VAL A 781 26.34 -9.01 27.63
C VAL A 781 25.24 -8.27 28.40
N VAL A 782 24.11 -7.93 27.75
CA VAL A 782 23.05 -7.15 28.41
C VAL A 782 22.33 -7.93 29.51
N ILE A 783 22.30 -9.26 29.41
CA ILE A 783 21.73 -10.13 30.45
C ILE A 783 22.66 -10.22 31.66
N HIS A 784 23.97 -10.43 31.45
CA HIS A 784 24.92 -10.72 32.54
C HIS A 784 25.61 -9.48 33.11
N TYR A 785 25.71 -8.42 32.32
CA TYR A 785 26.40 -7.18 32.66
C TYR A 785 25.53 -5.93 32.39
N PRO A 786 24.24 -5.89 32.81
CA PRO A 786 23.34 -4.78 32.50
C PRO A 786 23.86 -3.43 33.01
N SER A 787 24.58 -3.42 34.14
CA SER A 787 25.18 -2.19 34.70
C SER A 787 26.35 -1.63 33.89
N ARG A 788 26.82 -2.35 32.85
CA ARG A 788 27.90 -1.88 31.96
C ARG A 788 27.37 -1.27 30.67
N ILE A 789 26.06 -1.37 30.41
CA ILE A 789 25.46 -0.94 29.14
C ILE A 789 24.40 0.13 29.40
N HIS A 790 24.47 1.24 28.67
CA HIS A 790 23.46 2.31 28.74
C HIS A 790 22.20 1.97 27.95
N LYS A 791 22.38 1.58 26.68
CA LYS A 791 21.34 1.16 25.74
C LYS A 791 21.95 0.12 24.81
N ALA A 792 21.14 -0.82 24.33
CA ALA A 792 21.58 -1.86 23.42
C ALA A 792 20.77 -1.86 22.13
N ILE A 793 21.43 -2.12 21.01
CA ILE A 793 20.81 -2.27 19.70
C ILE A 793 21.25 -3.61 19.12
N ILE A 794 20.27 -4.37 18.63
CA ILE A 794 20.47 -5.68 18.05
C ILE A 794 20.03 -5.61 16.59
N LEU A 795 20.94 -5.93 15.67
CA LEU A 795 20.68 -5.99 14.24
C LEU A 795 20.59 -7.46 13.82
N ASN A 796 19.37 -7.92 13.57
CA ASN A 796 19.03 -9.34 13.39
C ASN A 796 19.46 -10.22 14.60
N VAL A 797 19.05 -11.49 14.60
CA VAL A 797 19.24 -12.48 15.70
C VAL A 797 18.26 -12.34 16.87
N PRO A 798 17.49 -13.40 17.17
CA PRO A 798 16.53 -13.36 18.27
C PRO A 798 17.22 -13.54 19.61
N HIS A 799 16.50 -13.20 20.67
CA HIS A 799 16.92 -13.47 22.04
C HIS A 799 17.24 -14.99 22.19
N PRO A 800 18.31 -15.38 22.91
CA PRO A 800 18.73 -16.78 22.98
C PRO A 800 17.64 -17.75 23.50
N ALA A 801 16.77 -17.29 24.41
CA ALA A 801 15.65 -18.09 24.91
C ALA A 801 14.52 -18.24 23.87
N ALA A 802 14.22 -17.19 23.10
CA ALA A 802 13.26 -17.25 21.99
C ALA A 802 13.76 -18.22 20.90
N PHE A 803 15.05 -18.14 20.55
CA PHE A 803 15.67 -19.06 19.59
C PHE A 803 15.55 -20.53 20.01
N GLN A 804 15.84 -20.84 21.29
CA GLN A 804 15.74 -22.20 21.81
C GLN A 804 14.31 -22.72 21.84
N GLN A 805 13.34 -21.85 22.14
CA GLN A 805 11.93 -22.20 22.11
C GLN A 805 11.48 -22.54 20.69
N GLU A 806 11.88 -21.75 19.70
CA GLU A 806 11.52 -21.95 18.29
C GLU A 806 12.16 -23.20 17.68
N LEU A 807 13.44 -23.47 17.94
CA LEU A 807 14.09 -24.70 17.48
C LEU A 807 13.41 -25.99 17.99
N ARG A 808 12.67 -25.94 19.11
CA ARG A 808 11.92 -27.10 19.62
C ARG A 808 10.59 -27.33 18.90
N HIS A 809 10.03 -26.29 18.29
CA HIS A 809 8.64 -26.32 17.79
C HIS A 809 8.51 -26.03 16.29
N ASN A 810 9.57 -25.53 15.63
CA ASN A 810 9.53 -25.08 14.23
C ASN A 810 10.49 -25.89 13.33
N PRO A 811 9.97 -26.88 12.57
CA PRO A 811 10.77 -27.67 11.63
C PRO A 811 11.41 -26.85 10.51
N GLN A 812 10.79 -25.72 10.10
CA GLN A 812 11.36 -24.86 9.05
C GLN A 812 12.61 -24.13 9.56
N GLN A 813 12.60 -23.62 10.80
CA GLN A 813 13.80 -23.03 11.40
C GLN A 813 14.90 -24.07 11.62
N MET A 814 14.56 -25.31 12.01
CA MET A 814 15.52 -26.41 12.07
C MET A 814 16.18 -26.68 10.71
N ALA A 815 15.39 -26.66 9.63
CA ALA A 815 15.90 -26.80 8.26
C ALA A 815 16.77 -25.62 7.83
N LYS A 816 16.36 -24.37 8.11
CA LYS A 816 17.17 -23.16 7.87
C LYS A 816 18.51 -23.20 8.61
N SER A 817 18.56 -23.84 9.78
CA SER A 817 19.77 -23.97 10.61
C SER A 817 20.70 -25.13 10.20
N TRP A 818 20.51 -25.76 9.03
CA TRP A 818 21.34 -26.90 8.58
C TRP A 818 22.84 -26.57 8.54
N TYR A 819 23.17 -25.32 8.19
CA TYR A 819 24.55 -24.85 8.10
C TYR A 819 25.27 -24.95 9.46
N ALA A 820 24.55 -24.74 10.57
CA ALA A 820 25.11 -24.87 11.92
C ALA A 820 25.51 -26.30 12.25
N ALA A 821 24.81 -27.31 11.70
CA ALA A 821 25.16 -28.72 11.78
C ALA A 821 26.32 -29.06 10.83
N PHE A 822 26.32 -28.51 9.61
CA PHE A 822 27.41 -28.64 8.64
C PHE A 822 28.75 -28.11 9.20
N PHE A 823 28.72 -27.00 9.94
CA PHE A 823 29.91 -26.43 10.61
C PHE A 823 30.43 -27.25 11.80
N GLN A 824 29.67 -28.23 12.30
CA GLN A 824 30.15 -29.16 13.33
C GLN A 824 31.13 -30.19 12.78
N ILE A 825 31.15 -30.44 11.46
CA ILE A 825 31.98 -31.49 10.85
C ILE A 825 33.47 -31.06 10.94
N PRO A 826 34.34 -31.83 11.65
CA PRO A 826 35.75 -31.47 11.78
C PRO A 826 36.51 -31.65 10.46
N TRP A 827 37.46 -30.75 10.17
CA TRP A 827 38.42 -30.80 9.06
C TRP A 827 37.86 -30.58 7.65
N LEU A 828 36.59 -30.91 7.39
CA LEU A 828 35.96 -30.79 6.08
C LEU A 828 35.91 -29.34 5.60
N ASN A 829 35.42 -28.43 6.45
CA ASN A 829 35.27 -27.01 6.12
C ASN A 829 36.63 -26.31 5.99
N GLU A 830 37.57 -26.67 6.86
CA GLU A 830 38.93 -26.13 6.84
C GLU A 830 39.74 -26.59 5.61
N ALA A 831 39.40 -27.73 5.03
CA ALA A 831 40.00 -28.23 3.79
C ALA A 831 39.32 -27.68 2.53
N LEU A 832 37.99 -27.56 2.52
CA LEU A 832 37.22 -27.11 1.35
C LEU A 832 37.39 -25.61 1.04
N ALA A 833 37.46 -24.74 2.06
CA ALA A 833 37.48 -23.30 1.82
C ALA A 833 38.76 -22.78 1.12
N PRO A 834 39.99 -23.20 1.50
CA PRO A 834 41.19 -22.83 0.74
C PRO A 834 41.26 -23.55 -0.62
N ALA A 835 40.73 -24.78 -0.72
CA ALA A 835 40.72 -25.56 -1.96
C ALA A 835 39.72 -25.03 -3.01
N THR A 836 38.76 -24.21 -2.59
CA THR A 836 37.77 -23.54 -3.46
C THR A 836 38.05 -22.03 -3.58
N ASP A 837 39.22 -21.55 -3.17
CA ASP A 837 39.56 -20.11 -3.17
C ASP A 837 38.49 -19.23 -2.50
N TRP A 838 37.99 -19.68 -1.34
CA TRP A 838 36.98 -18.97 -0.54
C TRP A 838 35.62 -18.78 -1.22
N GLN A 839 35.35 -19.46 -2.34
CA GLN A 839 34.09 -19.40 -3.08
C GLN A 839 32.88 -19.74 -2.20
N LEU A 840 33.02 -20.64 -1.23
CA LEU A 840 31.93 -20.99 -0.31
C LEU A 840 31.51 -19.80 0.59
N GLY A 841 32.47 -19.02 1.10
CA GLY A 841 32.18 -17.85 1.95
C GLY A 841 31.58 -16.69 1.14
N GLU A 842 32.10 -16.45 -0.07
CA GLU A 842 31.49 -15.48 -1.00
C GLU A 842 30.06 -15.89 -1.37
N MET A 843 29.86 -17.17 -1.72
CA MET A 843 28.54 -17.70 -2.04
C MET A 843 27.55 -17.50 -0.88
N MET A 844 27.98 -17.72 0.37
CA MET A 844 27.14 -17.47 1.54
C MET A 844 26.73 -16.00 1.66
N LEU A 845 27.67 -15.05 1.54
CA LEU A 845 27.34 -13.62 1.59
C LEU A 845 26.37 -13.24 0.46
N ARG A 846 26.67 -13.64 -0.78
CA ARG A 846 25.84 -13.30 -1.95
C ARG A 846 24.46 -13.97 -1.97
N GLN A 847 24.31 -15.16 -1.39
CA GLN A 847 23.02 -15.86 -1.34
C GLN A 847 22.17 -15.46 -0.13
N SER A 848 22.76 -14.80 0.87
CA SER A 848 22.06 -14.31 2.07
C SER A 848 21.81 -12.80 2.07
N GLY A 849 22.46 -12.06 1.17
CA GLY A 849 22.15 -10.67 0.82
C GLY A 849 21.36 -10.56 -0.48
N HIS A 850 20.95 -9.35 -0.81
CA HIS A 850 20.54 -8.99 -2.15
C HIS A 850 21.73 -9.01 -3.12
N PRO A 851 21.47 -9.06 -4.45
CA PRO A 851 22.53 -8.98 -5.45
C PRO A 851 23.44 -7.74 -5.31
N ASP A 852 22.89 -6.65 -4.77
CA ASP A 852 23.55 -5.35 -4.57
C ASP A 852 24.22 -5.19 -3.19
N THR A 853 23.85 -5.98 -2.16
CA THR A 853 24.37 -5.83 -0.77
C THR A 853 25.89 -5.77 -0.64
N PHE A 854 26.61 -6.61 -1.41
CA PHE A 854 28.08 -6.73 -1.31
C PHE A 854 28.75 -6.48 -2.66
N THR A 855 29.56 -5.42 -2.72
CA THR A 855 30.34 -5.07 -3.91
C THR A 855 31.50 -6.06 -4.12
N ALA A 856 32.11 -6.05 -5.31
CA ALA A 856 33.30 -6.84 -5.57
C ALA A 856 34.48 -6.46 -4.64
N GLU A 857 34.58 -5.18 -4.26
CA GLU A 857 35.57 -4.70 -3.29
C GLU A 857 35.31 -5.25 -1.88
N ASP A 858 34.05 -5.26 -1.44
CA ASP A 858 33.68 -5.83 -0.14
C ASP A 858 34.07 -7.31 -0.05
N ILE A 859 33.77 -8.08 -1.09
CA ILE A 859 34.16 -9.49 -1.17
C ILE A 859 35.68 -9.65 -1.11
N ALA A 860 36.46 -8.77 -1.74
CA ALA A 860 37.91 -8.81 -1.68
C ALA A 860 38.43 -8.57 -0.25
N GLN A 861 37.86 -7.60 0.47
CA GLN A 861 38.20 -7.32 1.88
C GLN A 861 37.89 -8.52 2.78
N TYR A 862 36.71 -9.12 2.62
CA TYR A 862 36.32 -10.29 3.41
C TYR A 862 37.22 -11.50 3.14
N ARG A 863 37.54 -11.78 1.86
CA ARG A 863 38.50 -12.83 1.49
C ARG A 863 39.86 -12.64 2.18
N ALA A 864 40.37 -11.42 2.20
CA ALA A 864 41.66 -11.11 2.86
C ALA A 864 41.60 -11.39 4.37
N ALA A 865 40.48 -11.07 5.03
CA ALA A 865 40.27 -11.36 6.45
C ALA A 865 40.15 -12.86 6.73
N TRP A 866 39.46 -13.63 5.89
CA TRP A 866 39.30 -15.08 6.06
C TRP A 866 40.60 -15.84 5.81
N ALA A 867 41.43 -15.36 4.89
CA ALA A 867 42.73 -15.94 4.56
C ALA A 867 43.76 -15.82 5.69
N ARG A 868 43.48 -15.07 6.76
CA ARG A 868 44.37 -14.97 7.92
C ARG A 868 44.58 -16.35 8.56
N PRO A 869 45.83 -16.75 8.86
CA PRO A 869 46.12 -18.08 9.38
C PRO A 869 45.26 -18.46 10.60
N GLY A 870 44.50 -19.55 10.46
CA GLY A 870 43.65 -20.09 11.52
C GLY A 870 42.31 -19.37 11.72
N ALA A 871 41.98 -18.31 10.96
CA ALA A 871 40.75 -17.53 11.12
C ALA A 871 39.51 -18.39 10.89
N LEU A 872 39.40 -19.07 9.74
CA LEU A 872 38.26 -19.93 9.44
C LEU A 872 37.98 -20.98 10.53
N ARG A 873 39.02 -21.67 11.01
CA ARG A 873 38.85 -22.65 12.11
C ARG A 873 38.35 -21.98 13.38
N ALA A 874 38.87 -20.79 13.69
CA ALA A 874 38.50 -20.04 14.88
C ALA A 874 37.07 -19.52 14.82
N THR A 875 36.62 -18.99 13.69
CA THR A 875 35.25 -18.51 13.51
C THR A 875 34.24 -19.66 13.55
N LEU A 876 34.53 -20.80 12.92
CA LEU A 876 33.73 -22.02 13.04
C LEU A 876 33.67 -22.57 14.48
N ASN A 877 34.69 -22.32 15.30
CA ASN A 877 34.67 -22.76 16.70
C ASN A 877 33.61 -22.03 17.54
N TRP A 878 33.08 -20.89 17.13
CA TRP A 878 31.94 -20.25 17.80
C TRP A 878 30.69 -21.16 17.72
N TYR A 879 30.38 -21.68 16.54
CA TYR A 879 29.31 -22.66 16.32
C TYR A 879 29.55 -23.96 17.10
N ARG A 880 30.80 -24.47 17.10
CA ARG A 880 31.15 -25.70 17.83
C ARG A 880 31.05 -25.51 19.34
N ALA A 881 31.44 -24.35 19.84
CA ALA A 881 31.36 -24.02 21.26
C ALA A 881 29.92 -23.91 21.74
N LEU A 882 29.01 -23.32 20.95
CA LEU A 882 27.60 -23.23 21.31
C LEU A 882 26.95 -24.61 21.52
N VAL A 883 27.36 -25.62 20.74
CA VAL A 883 26.85 -27.00 20.88
C VAL A 883 27.51 -27.75 22.04
N GLN A 884 28.84 -27.65 22.17
CA GLN A 884 29.62 -28.43 23.15
C GLN A 884 29.59 -27.82 24.57
N TYR A 885 29.41 -26.51 24.67
CA TYR A 885 29.41 -25.74 25.90
C TYR A 885 28.13 -24.88 25.94
N ARG A 886 26.98 -25.57 25.96
CA ARG A 886 25.68 -24.92 25.85
C ARG A 886 25.49 -23.87 26.95
N PRO A 887 25.16 -22.62 26.58
CA PRO A 887 24.88 -21.57 27.54
C PRO A 887 23.62 -21.89 28.36
N HIS A 888 23.65 -21.61 29.66
CA HIS A 888 22.48 -21.67 30.54
C HIS A 888 22.11 -20.25 30.98
N LEU A 889 20.87 -19.83 30.71
CA LEU A 889 20.29 -18.58 31.21
C LEU A 889 19.45 -18.86 32.47
N ALA A 890 19.84 -18.28 33.60
CA ALA A 890 19.06 -18.40 34.85
C ALA A 890 17.93 -17.36 34.91
N ASP A 891 18.24 -16.10 34.58
CA ASP A 891 17.27 -15.02 34.34
C ASP A 891 17.47 -14.54 32.89
N PRO A 892 16.53 -14.83 31.97
CA PRO A 892 16.64 -14.39 30.58
C PRO A 892 16.21 -12.92 30.36
N MET A 893 15.81 -12.19 31.41
CA MET A 893 15.25 -10.85 31.25
C MET A 893 16.32 -9.79 30.97
N VAL A 894 16.12 -9.02 29.90
CA VAL A 894 16.90 -7.84 29.56
C VAL A 894 16.29 -6.60 30.21
N ARG A 895 17.11 -5.91 31.01
CA ARG A 895 16.68 -4.75 31.83
C ARG A 895 17.18 -3.41 31.30
N VAL A 896 18.07 -3.43 30.33
CA VAL A 896 18.52 -2.20 29.64
C VAL A 896 17.54 -1.86 28.52
N PRO A 897 17.33 -0.57 28.21
CA PRO A 897 16.58 -0.19 27.02
C PRO A 897 17.20 -0.83 25.78
N LEU A 898 16.38 -1.52 25.00
CA LEU A 898 16.83 -2.29 23.85
C LEU A 898 16.01 -2.00 22.59
N LEU A 899 16.70 -1.84 21.47
CA LEU A 899 16.11 -1.79 20.13
C LEU A 899 16.54 -3.02 19.32
N LEU A 900 15.57 -3.78 18.80
CA LEU A 900 15.78 -4.83 17.82
C LEU A 900 15.39 -4.30 16.44
N ILE A 901 16.34 -4.26 15.50
CA ILE A 901 16.08 -3.96 14.09
C ILE A 901 16.26 -5.26 13.29
N TRP A 902 15.25 -5.64 12.52
CA TRP A 902 15.20 -6.94 11.84
C TRP A 902 14.91 -6.81 10.35
N GLY A 903 15.70 -7.47 9.50
CA GLY A 903 15.43 -7.56 8.06
C GLY A 903 14.47 -8.70 7.75
N ALA A 904 13.31 -8.39 7.16
CA ALA A 904 12.23 -9.37 6.99
C ALA A 904 12.57 -10.51 6.01
N GLN A 905 13.55 -10.32 5.13
CA GLN A 905 13.96 -11.27 4.10
C GLN A 905 15.14 -12.16 4.55
N ASP A 906 15.35 -12.27 5.86
CA ASP A 906 16.40 -13.12 6.43
C ASP A 906 16.18 -14.62 6.06
N VAL A 907 17.15 -15.15 5.30
CA VAL A 907 17.15 -16.56 4.85
C VAL A 907 17.64 -17.52 5.93
N ALA A 908 18.39 -17.03 6.92
CA ALA A 908 19.00 -17.81 7.99
C ALA A 908 18.10 -17.90 9.23
N LEU A 909 17.34 -16.84 9.52
CA LEU A 909 16.53 -16.72 10.73
C LEU A 909 15.08 -16.33 10.42
N ALA A 910 14.14 -17.07 11.01
CA ALA A 910 12.71 -16.76 10.97
C ALA A 910 12.39 -15.41 11.65
N ARG A 911 11.68 -14.54 10.93
CA ARG A 911 11.21 -13.22 11.43
C ARG A 911 10.26 -13.34 12.61
N GLU A 912 9.55 -14.46 12.69
CA GLU A 912 8.56 -14.81 13.71
C GLU A 912 9.17 -14.84 15.12
N MET A 913 10.50 -14.95 15.21
CA MET A 913 11.24 -14.95 16.47
C MET A 913 11.51 -13.53 17.03
N ALA A 914 11.39 -12.48 16.22
CA ALA A 914 11.76 -11.12 16.61
C ALA A 914 10.78 -10.52 17.64
N LEU A 915 9.47 -10.64 17.40
CA LEU A 915 8.46 -10.11 18.30
C LEU A 915 8.49 -10.78 19.69
N PRO A 916 8.52 -12.13 19.81
CA PRO A 916 8.71 -12.78 21.12
C PRO A 916 10.01 -12.37 21.82
N SER A 917 11.10 -12.13 21.08
CA SER A 917 12.39 -11.70 21.65
C SER A 917 12.26 -10.39 22.42
N VAL A 918 11.49 -9.44 21.89
CA VAL A 918 11.26 -8.14 22.51
C VAL A 918 10.17 -8.23 23.57
N ARG A 919 8.99 -8.77 23.22
CA ARG A 919 7.81 -8.81 24.08
C ARG A 919 8.02 -9.61 25.36
N ASP A 920 8.67 -10.77 25.28
CA ASP A 920 8.72 -11.73 26.39
C ASP A 920 10.00 -11.59 27.24
N TYR A 921 11.06 -10.99 26.68
CA TYR A 921 12.39 -10.98 27.29
C TYR A 921 13.00 -9.58 27.48
N CYS A 922 12.33 -8.49 27.09
CA CYS A 922 12.82 -7.12 27.32
C CYS A 922 11.85 -6.33 28.19
N ALA A 923 12.37 -5.70 29.25
CA ALA A 923 11.57 -4.83 30.11
C ALA A 923 11.23 -3.47 29.44
N ASP A 924 12.13 -2.98 28.60
CA ASP A 924 11.96 -1.79 27.74
C ASP A 924 12.57 -2.13 26.39
N GLY A 925 11.73 -2.69 25.52
CA GLY A 925 12.14 -3.25 24.24
C GLY A 925 11.32 -2.69 23.09
N ARG A 926 12.00 -2.30 22.02
CA ARG A 926 11.41 -1.77 20.78
C ARG A 926 11.79 -2.67 19.61
N LEU A 927 10.88 -2.86 18.65
CA LEU A 927 11.10 -3.68 17.46
C LEU A 927 10.81 -2.85 16.20
N ILE A 928 11.74 -2.88 15.25
CA ILE A 928 11.59 -2.31 13.91
C ILE A 928 11.86 -3.40 12.89
N PHE A 929 10.91 -3.62 11.98
CA PHE A 929 11.14 -4.43 10.78
C PHE A 929 11.51 -3.55 9.60
N ILE A 930 12.48 -4.00 8.81
CA ILE A 930 12.80 -3.46 7.50
C ILE A 930 12.45 -4.53 6.47
N GLU A 931 11.29 -4.36 5.82
CA GLU A 931 10.70 -5.38 4.94
C GLU A 931 11.56 -5.67 3.70
N GLU A 932 12.38 -4.71 3.28
CA GLU A 932 13.27 -4.81 2.14
C GLU A 932 14.62 -5.46 2.49
N ALA A 933 15.00 -5.50 3.76
CA ALA A 933 16.33 -5.96 4.17
C ALA A 933 16.38 -7.47 4.43
N THR A 934 17.55 -8.06 4.21
CA THR A 934 17.87 -9.45 4.51
C THR A 934 18.51 -9.59 5.90
N HIS A 935 19.26 -10.67 6.11
CA HIS A 935 20.14 -10.85 7.25
C HIS A 935 21.16 -9.72 7.45
N TRP A 936 21.46 -8.93 6.41
CA TRP A 936 22.51 -7.91 6.41
C TRP A 936 21.94 -6.49 6.49
N VAL A 937 20.98 -6.27 7.40
CA VAL A 937 20.19 -5.02 7.48
C VAL A 937 21.03 -3.73 7.48
N GLN A 938 22.20 -3.75 8.11
CA GLN A 938 23.15 -2.62 8.16
C GLN A 938 23.86 -2.32 6.82
N HIS A 939 23.91 -3.30 5.91
CA HIS A 939 24.45 -3.18 4.56
C HIS A 939 23.34 -2.92 3.54
N ASP A 940 22.19 -3.58 3.70
CA ASP A 940 21.04 -3.46 2.79
C ASP A 940 20.43 -2.07 2.86
N GLU A 941 20.17 -1.57 4.08
CA GLU A 941 19.47 -0.30 4.32
C GLU A 941 20.21 0.60 5.34
N PRO A 942 21.48 0.97 5.07
CA PRO A 942 22.36 1.62 6.03
C PRO A 942 21.82 2.94 6.55
N GLU A 943 21.20 3.77 5.71
CA GLU A 943 20.67 5.08 6.10
C GLU A 943 19.48 4.96 7.06
N ARG A 944 18.53 4.07 6.77
CA ARG A 944 17.38 3.79 7.63
C ARG A 944 17.83 3.23 8.98
N VAL A 945 18.71 2.23 8.96
CA VAL A 945 19.30 1.64 10.17
C VAL A 945 20.03 2.69 10.99
N ASN A 946 20.88 3.50 10.36
CA ASN A 946 21.60 4.58 11.02
C ASN A 946 20.65 5.60 11.67
N GLY A 947 19.59 6.01 10.97
CA GLY A 947 18.57 6.92 11.50
C GLY A 947 17.91 6.36 12.78
N TYR A 948 17.51 5.08 12.77
CA TYR A 948 16.94 4.43 13.96
C TYR A 948 17.96 4.31 15.10
N ILE A 949 19.22 3.97 14.79
CA ILE A 949 20.31 3.94 15.78
C ILE A 949 20.47 5.33 16.42
N GLY A 950 20.61 6.38 15.63
CA GLY A 950 20.86 7.74 16.12
C GLY A 950 19.73 8.25 17.03
N ARG A 951 18.47 8.05 16.62
CA ARG A 951 17.30 8.48 17.41
C ARG A 951 17.19 7.69 18.72
N PHE A 952 17.30 6.37 18.66
CA PHE A 952 17.24 5.55 19.86
C PHE A 952 18.36 5.86 20.86
N LEU A 953 19.57 6.15 20.40
CA LEU A 953 20.67 6.53 21.30
C LEU A 953 20.45 7.92 21.93
N ASN A 954 19.99 8.91 21.15
CA ASN A 954 19.83 10.29 21.60
C ASN A 954 18.59 10.57 22.48
N GLY A 955 17.58 9.69 22.48
CA GLY A 955 16.37 9.83 23.32
C GLY A 955 15.19 10.26 22.48
#